data_AF-A0A195FB47-F1
#
_entry.id   AF-A0A195FB47-F1
#
_cell.length_a   1.000
_cell.length_b   1.000
_cell.length_c   1.000
_cell.angle_alpha   90.00
_cell.angle_beta   90.00
_cell.angle_gamma   90.00
#
_symmetry.space_group_name_H-M   'P 1'
#
loop_
_entity.id
_entity.type
_entity.pdbx_description
1 polymer ?
#
loop_
_entity_poly.entity_id
_entity_poly.type
_entity_poly.pdbx_seq_one_letter_code
_entity_poly.pdbx_strand_id
1 'polypeptide(L)'
;MNIDKLIKRKQHARRDNNLRQLAEITNTLGDMYFENNRLKEALQEYSEQLIVCEQLQDKLSCAIAHRMIGEVYANLEDYEQALKHQNLHLEATEIKVEEKTLMRARLLLNLGLTLEAQKETQQAISLIEQATALCVSNNFQEDLHRTCISLATIYERQSNLELALSYIETAATVNDGRLKAEAEIIKAELFMRTGQWIKTRKVLVPLYTSTGLPKDINHQVEKYLRIIVTICRAENSLLVETDTRTKQKLYETLGDAAVAAQCFDKGAEYYRQMLTCAEETGEQIGISLMSLAQTLKDARRYKEALPFARRELDLCTNPREKYRSALFLADLLITVNAADVEIRECYTSALSAANESDNVKLQKFATREFVSYLESVGQFDEAEGIKQKVGLMFLEALSDTESEASEESDRIGADICLEDLSDLEPEDSVTKPVGTKRRSRRGTSTAIKRNEKGETQLHVACINGDIGAVERLLSSGHCTNVRDNYGWSPLHEAANHGYVDIAKLLLKHGANVNDPGGTSCKGVTPLHDAACCGHFSMMHLLIQHGATVTLKTHDGETVLDCLEDWRDRVEDLSPKHLVEYDAMYKELSDVIPLKKKRKRSNDVRTSDEGSTSSETYEIRKISAGEDYKRTIASLRTFNKTNTVSASKGNNEAVTKAITPLINEEQVLVDDWLEDDIRDAAKKKSTNNHPITIKRKSSDGNLENTTKKLRLNGSCQSKNGFSTSEGSDDDFSDIVELFEEPKKRKKKRQISLISSGFTMSRSRTPSPVAHLQPSPAISSKQHDKEYVHLRTLVKDKVFNLKAAVCEDEQEFLTYITSTTERMFHDETGCTVKLSFQSINGTVVTKESILRITRENANDKLECEVIELQVPSIVERFKTTCCTHNLTPCEIVLKCLKSCENTSIFRVKPDDINKEVLVPLLKTLEYEKNIKLLQLSGTVLLTAGIHLYQCLSNMSSLQELYLKGCDIDFACLRQVNSLPSQLRVLDLSYNPLSSESCEILRKLIAPLRYLQTLNLRYCMLENFYLPLDNPNLTSCDISWNKLNRDAATSFLSKQLFDLNLSNILSSNRFILSLDTSVALAPSLESLDLSLCDVSDADVKIILTQLPRLLKLILRGNINVSVFSINLLLSRQPTLTYIDVSGCKNVVSNPEAGLFIQNPEVCTLLASIEPNLCDSWIKLWRGTGIVIKLPHNLAIFKPV
;
A
#
# COMPACT_ATOMS: atom_id res chain seq x y z
N MET A 1 -46.81 12.83 -51.47
CA MET A 1 -47.76 13.26 -52.55
C MET A 1 -46.94 13.93 -53.66
N ASN A 2 -47.35 13.98 -54.95
CA ASN A 2 -46.50 14.64 -55.96
C ASN A 2 -46.50 16.19 -55.75
N ILE A 3 -45.31 16.76 -55.59
CA ILE A 3 -45.00 18.19 -55.42
C ILE A 3 -45.73 19.06 -56.46
N ASP A 4 -45.70 18.69 -57.75
CA ASP A 4 -46.36 19.45 -58.83
C ASP A 4 -47.87 19.63 -58.60
N LYS A 5 -48.51 18.65 -57.96
CA LYS A 5 -49.94 18.67 -57.64
C LYS A 5 -50.24 19.57 -56.45
N LEU A 6 -49.30 19.71 -55.51
CA LEU A 6 -49.41 20.63 -54.38
C LEU A 6 -49.09 22.07 -54.80
N ILE A 7 -48.08 22.32 -55.63
CA ILE A 7 -47.81 23.66 -56.21
C ILE A 7 -49.04 24.19 -56.98
N LYS A 8 -49.69 23.35 -57.80
CA LYS A 8 -50.92 23.73 -58.50
C LYS A 8 -52.10 24.01 -57.56
N ARG A 9 -52.20 23.29 -56.43
CA ARG A 9 -53.19 23.59 -55.38
C ARG A 9 -52.87 24.89 -54.63
N LYS A 10 -51.60 25.15 -54.30
CA LYS A 10 -51.13 26.40 -53.68
C LYS A 10 -51.51 27.63 -54.51
N GLN A 11 -51.31 27.56 -55.84
CA GLN A 11 -51.73 28.61 -56.76
C GLN A 11 -53.25 28.81 -56.82
N HIS A 12 -54.04 27.76 -56.66
CA HIS A 12 -55.51 27.85 -56.60
C HIS A 12 -55.97 28.47 -55.28
N ALA A 13 -55.48 27.98 -54.14
CA ALA A 13 -55.80 28.52 -52.81
C ALA A 13 -55.46 30.02 -52.69
N ARG A 14 -54.33 30.47 -53.27
CA ARG A 14 -53.98 31.89 -53.37
C ARG A 14 -54.96 32.71 -54.23
N ARG A 15 -55.47 32.17 -55.35
CA ARG A 15 -56.46 32.86 -56.21
C ARG A 15 -57.83 32.98 -55.55
N ASP A 16 -58.22 31.93 -54.84
CA ASP A 16 -59.51 31.81 -54.16
C ASP A 16 -59.50 32.50 -52.77
N ASN A 17 -58.35 33.10 -52.40
CA ASN A 17 -58.07 33.73 -51.10
C ASN A 17 -58.34 32.82 -49.89
N ASN A 18 -58.20 31.50 -50.05
CA ASN A 18 -58.46 30.51 -49.01
C ASN A 18 -57.23 30.31 -48.12
N LEU A 19 -57.00 31.26 -47.21
CA LEU A 19 -55.82 31.31 -46.33
C LEU A 19 -55.60 30.01 -45.52
N ARG A 20 -56.66 29.36 -45.02
CA ARG A 20 -56.52 28.09 -44.27
C ARG A 20 -55.95 26.97 -45.12
N GLN A 21 -56.50 26.79 -46.33
CA GLN A 21 -56.02 25.79 -47.27
C GLN A 21 -54.63 26.14 -47.80
N LEU A 22 -54.29 27.43 -47.90
CA LEU A 22 -52.94 27.87 -48.25
C LEU A 22 -51.92 27.45 -47.19
N ALA A 23 -52.19 27.73 -45.90
CA ALA A 23 -51.32 27.36 -44.78
C ALA A 23 -51.06 25.83 -44.70
N GLU A 24 -52.12 25.02 -44.85
CA GLU A 24 -52.04 23.56 -44.90
C GLU A 24 -51.11 23.09 -46.04
N ILE A 25 -51.29 23.62 -47.25
CA ILE A 25 -50.48 23.25 -48.42
C ILE A 25 -49.02 23.70 -48.27
N THR A 26 -48.75 24.87 -47.68
CA THR A 26 -47.37 25.33 -47.42
C THR A 26 -46.66 24.47 -46.39
N ASN A 27 -47.35 23.97 -45.34
CA ASN A 27 -46.76 23.01 -44.40
C ASN A 27 -46.34 21.74 -45.15
N THR A 28 -47.27 21.10 -45.89
CA THR A 28 -47.00 19.85 -46.61
C THR A 28 -45.92 20.00 -47.70
N LEU A 29 -45.77 21.19 -48.31
CA LEU A 29 -44.67 21.46 -49.24
C LEU A 29 -43.33 21.62 -48.51
N GLY A 30 -43.32 22.32 -47.37
CA GLY A 30 -42.16 22.44 -46.49
C GLY A 30 -41.67 21.07 -45.99
N ASP A 31 -42.59 20.23 -45.48
CA ASP A 31 -42.29 18.89 -44.96
C ASP A 31 -41.58 18.04 -46.03
N MET A 32 -42.16 17.94 -47.22
CA MET A 32 -41.57 17.18 -48.33
C MET A 32 -40.24 17.76 -48.81
N TYR A 33 -40.03 19.08 -48.81
CA TYR A 33 -38.73 19.66 -49.16
C TYR A 33 -37.69 19.37 -48.09
N PHE A 34 -38.07 19.36 -46.80
CA PHE A 34 -37.19 18.99 -45.69
C PHE A 34 -36.77 17.51 -45.77
N GLU A 35 -37.72 16.60 -45.95
CA GLU A 35 -37.47 15.16 -46.16
C GLU A 35 -36.53 14.88 -47.35
N ASN A 36 -36.61 15.69 -48.40
CA ASN A 36 -35.76 15.57 -49.59
C ASN A 36 -34.45 16.40 -49.49
N ASN A 37 -34.08 16.87 -48.30
CA ASN A 37 -32.90 17.69 -48.01
C ASN A 37 -32.78 18.99 -48.86
N ARG A 38 -33.92 19.56 -49.27
CA ARG A 38 -34.04 20.82 -50.03
C ARG A 38 -34.34 21.98 -49.09
N LEU A 39 -33.38 22.23 -48.20
CA LEU A 39 -33.52 23.11 -47.03
C LEU A 39 -33.93 24.55 -47.39
N LYS A 40 -33.47 25.10 -48.53
CA LYS A 40 -33.79 26.48 -48.94
C LYS A 40 -35.25 26.63 -49.39
N GLU A 41 -35.77 25.64 -50.11
CA GLU A 41 -37.17 25.59 -50.53
C GLU A 41 -38.09 25.26 -49.35
N ALA A 42 -37.65 24.40 -48.42
CA ALA A 42 -38.35 24.16 -47.16
C ALA A 42 -38.48 25.46 -46.34
N LEU A 43 -37.39 26.20 -46.16
CA LEU A 43 -37.37 27.51 -45.47
C LEU A 43 -38.36 28.49 -46.09
N GLN A 44 -38.44 28.55 -47.42
CA GLN A 44 -39.35 29.44 -48.13
C GLN A 44 -40.83 29.07 -47.91
N GLU A 45 -41.16 27.78 -47.94
CA GLU A 45 -42.53 27.29 -47.73
C GLU A 45 -43.00 27.50 -46.28
N TYR A 46 -42.18 27.16 -45.28
CA TYR A 46 -42.53 27.42 -43.86
C TYR A 46 -42.60 28.92 -43.53
N SER A 47 -41.77 29.76 -44.19
CA SER A 47 -41.85 31.23 -44.03
C SER A 47 -43.14 31.80 -44.62
N GLU A 48 -43.65 31.25 -45.72
CA GLU A 48 -44.96 31.63 -46.25
C GLU A 48 -46.10 31.14 -45.35
N GLN A 49 -46.00 29.91 -44.84
CA GLN A 49 -46.95 29.37 -43.87
C GLN A 49 -47.10 30.29 -42.66
N LEU A 50 -45.98 30.71 -42.04
CA LEU A 50 -45.97 31.61 -40.89
C LEU A 50 -46.79 32.89 -41.16
N ILE A 51 -46.52 33.58 -42.26
CA ILE A 51 -47.20 34.82 -42.65
C ILE A 51 -48.71 34.61 -42.83
N VAL A 52 -49.12 33.45 -43.38
CA VAL A 52 -50.54 33.11 -43.56
C VAL A 52 -51.21 32.74 -42.23
N CYS A 53 -50.51 32.06 -41.33
CA CYS A 53 -50.99 31.74 -39.98
C CYS A 53 -51.14 33.00 -39.11
N GLU A 54 -50.23 33.96 -39.22
CA GLU A 54 -50.33 35.27 -38.55
C GLU A 54 -51.59 36.04 -39.01
N GLN A 55 -51.87 36.06 -40.32
CA GLN A 55 -53.09 36.65 -40.88
C GLN A 55 -54.37 35.94 -40.41
N LEU A 56 -54.30 34.63 -40.17
CA LEU A 56 -55.39 33.83 -39.59
C LEU A 56 -55.53 33.97 -38.07
N GLN A 57 -54.57 34.62 -37.40
CA GLN A 57 -54.42 34.66 -35.93
C GLN A 57 -54.29 33.26 -35.28
N ASP A 58 -53.84 32.26 -36.05
CA ASP A 58 -53.68 30.88 -35.59
C ASP A 58 -52.32 30.71 -34.90
N LYS A 59 -52.30 31.01 -33.59
CA LYS A 59 -51.10 30.89 -32.74
C LYS A 59 -50.45 29.51 -32.77
N LEU A 60 -51.25 28.43 -32.87
CA LEU A 60 -50.72 27.08 -32.89
C LEU A 60 -49.97 26.81 -34.19
N SER A 61 -50.54 27.19 -35.33
CA SER A 61 -49.89 27.04 -36.62
C SER A 61 -48.70 28.00 -36.81
N CYS A 62 -48.72 29.21 -36.22
CA CYS A 62 -47.53 30.07 -36.12
C CYS A 62 -46.42 29.41 -35.31
N ALA A 63 -46.74 28.79 -34.17
CA ALA A 63 -45.77 28.07 -33.35
C ALA A 63 -45.13 26.91 -34.14
N ILE A 64 -45.93 26.12 -34.86
CA ILE A 64 -45.45 25.01 -35.68
C ILE A 64 -44.50 25.53 -36.78
N ALA A 65 -44.89 26.58 -37.51
CA ALA A 65 -44.04 27.19 -38.53
C ALA A 65 -42.70 27.69 -37.96
N HIS A 66 -42.70 28.33 -36.77
CA HIS A 66 -41.47 28.73 -36.10
C HIS A 66 -40.57 27.55 -35.71
N ARG A 67 -41.13 26.41 -35.27
CA ARG A 67 -40.34 25.18 -35.02
C ARG A 67 -39.67 24.69 -36.30
N MET A 68 -40.42 24.55 -37.39
CA MET A 68 -39.88 24.04 -38.65
C MET A 68 -38.82 24.97 -39.25
N ILE A 69 -39.00 26.29 -39.15
CA ILE A 69 -37.98 27.28 -39.54
C ILE A 69 -36.71 27.13 -38.67
N GLY A 70 -36.85 26.93 -37.36
CA GLY A 70 -35.72 26.69 -36.46
C GLY A 70 -34.92 25.43 -36.82
N GLU A 71 -35.61 24.32 -37.10
CA GLU A 71 -35.00 23.04 -37.52
C GLU A 71 -34.31 23.14 -38.89
N VAL A 72 -34.89 23.88 -39.84
CA VAL A 72 -34.24 24.16 -41.13
C VAL A 72 -32.97 25.00 -40.97
N TYR A 73 -32.99 26.05 -40.14
CA TYR A 73 -31.80 26.86 -39.89
C TYR A 73 -30.69 26.09 -39.14
N ALA A 74 -31.05 25.21 -38.20
CA ALA A 74 -30.09 24.33 -37.54
C ALA A 74 -29.40 23.36 -38.51
N ASN A 75 -30.14 22.83 -39.50
CA ASN A 75 -29.58 22.01 -40.59
C ASN A 75 -28.81 22.82 -41.66
N LEU A 76 -28.89 24.16 -41.62
CA LEU A 76 -28.12 25.09 -42.46
C LEU A 76 -26.92 25.70 -41.73
N GLU A 77 -26.64 25.26 -40.49
CA GLU A 77 -25.60 25.79 -39.58
C GLU A 77 -25.79 27.28 -39.19
N ASP A 78 -26.95 27.89 -39.49
CA ASP A 78 -27.34 29.24 -39.07
C ASP A 78 -28.02 29.19 -37.69
N TYR A 79 -27.21 28.93 -36.67
CA TYR A 79 -27.70 28.77 -35.31
C TYR A 79 -28.25 30.07 -34.69
N GLU A 80 -27.94 31.26 -35.24
CA GLU A 80 -28.52 32.52 -34.77
C GLU A 80 -30.00 32.63 -35.17
N GLN A 81 -30.32 32.41 -36.46
CA GLN A 81 -31.72 32.38 -36.88
C GLN A 81 -32.46 31.17 -36.31
N ALA A 82 -31.80 30.02 -36.15
CA ALA A 82 -32.38 28.87 -35.43
C ALA A 82 -32.80 29.26 -34.00
N LEU A 83 -31.91 29.87 -33.22
CA LEU A 83 -32.17 30.32 -31.85
C LEU A 83 -33.29 31.35 -31.77
N LYS A 84 -33.32 32.31 -32.70
CA LYS A 84 -34.40 33.30 -32.79
C LYS A 84 -35.76 32.63 -33.03
N HIS A 85 -35.86 31.70 -33.98
CA HIS A 85 -37.12 31.02 -34.29
C HIS A 85 -37.52 29.98 -33.22
N GLN A 86 -36.57 29.30 -32.58
CA GLN A 86 -36.84 28.44 -31.42
C GLN A 86 -37.44 29.23 -30.26
N ASN A 87 -36.93 30.44 -29.97
CA ASN A 87 -37.48 31.30 -28.92
C ASN A 87 -38.91 31.76 -29.23
N LEU A 88 -39.20 32.12 -30.48
CA LEU A 88 -40.54 32.54 -30.92
C LEU A 88 -41.55 31.39 -30.90
N HIS A 89 -41.14 30.17 -31.29
CA HIS A 89 -41.94 28.95 -31.07
C HIS A 89 -42.34 28.82 -29.58
N LEU A 90 -41.35 28.96 -28.70
CA LEU A 90 -41.49 28.92 -27.24
C LEU A 90 -42.17 30.17 -26.62
N GLU A 91 -42.69 31.10 -27.43
CA GLU A 91 -43.59 32.19 -26.97
C GLU A 91 -45.04 31.98 -27.42
N ALA A 92 -45.24 31.20 -28.49
CA ALA A 92 -46.57 30.93 -29.04
C ALA A 92 -47.24 29.68 -28.43
N THR A 93 -46.46 28.74 -27.89
CA THR A 93 -46.94 27.54 -27.18
C THR A 93 -47.16 27.77 -25.68
N GLU A 94 -48.14 27.11 -25.07
CA GLU A 94 -48.30 27.02 -23.59
C GLU A 94 -47.31 26.02 -22.94
N ILE A 95 -46.05 26.04 -23.38
CA ILE A 95 -44.94 25.25 -22.80
C ILE A 95 -44.52 25.86 -21.47
N LYS A 96 -44.11 25.03 -20.51
CA LYS A 96 -43.68 25.47 -19.18
C LYS A 96 -42.40 26.31 -19.28
N VAL A 97 -42.30 27.38 -18.48
CA VAL A 97 -41.14 28.27 -18.44
C VAL A 97 -39.83 27.51 -18.16
N GLU A 98 -39.91 26.47 -17.34
CA GLU A 98 -38.84 25.53 -16.99
C GLU A 98 -38.31 24.78 -18.24
N GLU A 99 -39.21 24.19 -19.03
CA GLU A 99 -38.92 23.47 -20.27
C GLU A 99 -38.35 24.39 -21.37
N LYS A 100 -38.92 25.60 -21.51
CA LYS A 100 -38.35 26.67 -22.36
C LYS A 100 -36.91 27.02 -21.96
N THR A 101 -36.61 27.05 -20.66
CA THR A 101 -35.29 27.40 -20.14
C THR A 101 -34.28 26.27 -20.35
N LEU A 102 -34.72 25.01 -20.23
CA LEU A 102 -33.92 23.81 -20.57
C LEU A 102 -33.53 23.80 -22.05
N MET A 103 -34.48 24.04 -22.96
CA MET A 103 -34.22 24.12 -24.40
C MET A 103 -33.24 25.24 -24.74
N ARG A 104 -33.36 26.41 -24.09
CA ARG A 104 -32.40 27.52 -24.24
C ARG A 104 -30.99 27.15 -23.78
N ALA A 105 -30.85 26.46 -22.65
CA ALA A 105 -29.55 26.04 -22.14
C ALA A 105 -28.84 25.04 -23.09
N ARG A 106 -29.57 24.03 -23.57
CA ARG A 106 -29.06 23.05 -24.57
C ARG A 106 -28.62 23.71 -25.87
N LEU A 107 -29.38 24.71 -26.35
CA LEU A 107 -29.04 25.41 -27.59
C LEU A 107 -27.80 26.31 -27.44
N LEU A 108 -27.62 26.97 -26.30
CA LEU A 108 -26.41 27.74 -25.99
C LEU A 108 -25.16 26.86 -25.89
N LEU A 109 -25.29 25.65 -25.31
CA LEU A 109 -24.23 24.64 -25.30
C LEU A 109 -23.82 24.23 -26.73
N ASN A 110 -24.80 23.85 -27.56
CA ASN A 110 -24.54 23.38 -28.93
C ASN A 110 -23.89 24.46 -29.80
N LEU A 111 -24.35 25.71 -29.69
CA LEU A 111 -23.73 26.85 -30.39
C LEU A 111 -22.30 27.12 -29.89
N GLY A 112 -22.07 27.01 -28.58
CA GLY A 112 -20.73 27.11 -28.02
C GLY A 112 -19.77 26.04 -28.58
N LEU A 113 -20.20 24.78 -28.66
CA LEU A 113 -19.42 23.69 -29.24
C LEU A 113 -19.14 23.90 -30.74
N THR A 114 -20.10 24.45 -31.48
CA THR A 114 -19.92 24.81 -32.90
C THR A 114 -18.85 25.90 -33.06
N LEU A 115 -18.91 26.95 -32.25
CA LEU A 115 -17.89 28.01 -32.25
C LEU A 115 -16.52 27.48 -31.81
N GLU A 116 -16.44 26.47 -30.93
CA GLU A 116 -15.16 25.82 -30.60
C GLU A 116 -14.57 25.09 -31.81
N ALA A 117 -15.40 24.35 -32.56
CA ALA A 117 -14.98 23.68 -33.80
C ALA A 117 -14.53 24.67 -34.89
N GLN A 118 -15.19 25.83 -34.97
CA GLN A 118 -14.79 26.97 -35.83
C GLN A 118 -13.57 27.74 -35.30
N LYS A 119 -13.04 27.37 -34.11
CA LYS A 119 -11.89 27.95 -33.40
C LYS A 119 -12.13 29.33 -32.75
N GLU A 120 -13.39 29.76 -32.63
CA GLU A 120 -13.80 30.98 -31.94
C GLU A 120 -13.97 30.76 -30.42
N THR A 121 -12.92 30.23 -29.80
CA THR A 121 -12.91 29.66 -28.44
C THR A 121 -13.41 30.61 -27.35
N GLN A 122 -13.14 31.92 -27.45
CA GLN A 122 -13.59 32.89 -26.45
C GLN A 122 -15.10 33.15 -26.49
N GLN A 123 -15.71 33.09 -27.68
CA GLN A 123 -17.17 33.17 -27.83
C GLN A 123 -17.83 31.87 -27.37
N ALA A 124 -17.22 30.72 -27.74
CA ALA A 124 -17.64 29.40 -27.29
C ALA A 124 -17.76 29.31 -25.76
N ILE A 125 -16.71 29.70 -25.03
CA ILE A 125 -16.71 29.75 -23.56
C ILE A 125 -17.88 30.58 -23.03
N SER A 126 -18.07 31.80 -23.54
CA SER A 126 -19.11 32.70 -23.04
C SER A 126 -20.53 32.17 -23.22
N LEU A 127 -20.81 31.40 -24.28
CA LEU A 127 -22.11 30.77 -24.48
C LEU A 127 -22.31 29.53 -23.60
N ILE A 128 -21.26 28.72 -23.38
CA ILE A 128 -21.36 27.54 -22.50
C ILE A 128 -21.42 27.95 -21.02
N GLU A 129 -20.78 29.07 -20.63
CA GLU A 129 -20.94 29.68 -19.30
C GLU A 129 -22.38 30.19 -19.09
N GLN A 130 -22.99 30.82 -20.10
CA GLN A 130 -24.41 31.20 -20.07
C GLN A 130 -25.33 29.98 -19.97
N ALA A 131 -25.05 28.90 -20.71
CA ALA A 131 -25.78 27.63 -20.59
C ALA A 131 -25.65 27.06 -19.17
N THR A 132 -24.43 27.02 -18.62
CA THR A 132 -24.14 26.55 -17.26
C THR A 132 -24.94 27.35 -16.21
N ALA A 133 -24.97 28.68 -16.33
CA ALA A 133 -25.73 29.54 -15.42
C ALA A 133 -27.25 29.27 -15.45
N LEU A 134 -27.82 28.97 -16.62
CA LEU A 134 -29.21 28.52 -16.74
C LEU A 134 -29.43 27.14 -16.10
N CYS A 135 -28.52 26.19 -16.32
CA CYS A 135 -28.59 24.86 -15.71
C CYS A 135 -28.50 24.90 -14.17
N VAL A 136 -27.59 25.69 -13.60
CA VAL A 136 -27.48 25.89 -12.14
C VAL A 136 -28.74 26.52 -11.56
N SER A 137 -29.22 27.61 -12.17
CA SER A 137 -30.37 28.38 -11.64
C SER A 137 -31.72 27.64 -11.72
N ASN A 138 -31.83 26.61 -12.56
CA ASN A 138 -33.04 25.80 -12.75
C ASN A 138 -32.83 24.31 -12.39
N ASN A 139 -31.70 23.95 -11.77
CA ASN A 139 -31.38 22.59 -11.32
C ASN A 139 -31.38 21.51 -12.44
N PHE A 140 -30.95 21.86 -13.66
CA PHE A 140 -30.86 20.91 -14.78
C PHE A 140 -29.60 20.05 -14.69
N GLN A 141 -29.67 18.98 -13.89
CA GLN A 141 -28.53 18.14 -13.50
C GLN A 141 -27.73 17.55 -14.68
N GLU A 142 -28.40 16.92 -15.64
CA GLU A 142 -27.78 16.27 -16.81
C GLU A 142 -27.03 17.27 -17.70
N ASP A 143 -27.66 18.41 -17.99
CA ASP A 143 -27.09 19.43 -18.87
C ASP A 143 -26.07 20.32 -18.15
N LEU A 144 -26.16 20.48 -16.82
CA LEU A 144 -25.10 21.07 -15.98
C LEU A 144 -23.81 20.25 -16.06
N HIS A 145 -23.92 18.91 -16.00
CA HIS A 145 -22.76 18.04 -16.19
C HIS A 145 -22.16 18.24 -17.59
N ARG A 146 -22.99 18.23 -18.65
CA ARG A 146 -22.53 18.44 -20.04
C ARG A 146 -21.82 19.79 -20.24
N THR A 147 -22.38 20.90 -19.77
CA THR A 147 -21.75 22.23 -19.97
C THR A 147 -20.43 22.35 -19.22
N CYS A 148 -20.36 21.82 -17.98
CA CYS A 148 -19.15 21.83 -17.18
C CYS A 148 -18.04 20.95 -17.77
N ILE A 149 -18.33 19.72 -18.20
CA ILE A 149 -17.32 18.87 -18.88
C ILE A 149 -16.84 19.51 -20.18
N SER A 150 -17.73 20.14 -20.95
CA SER A 150 -17.36 20.86 -22.18
C SER A 150 -16.38 22.02 -21.89
N LEU A 151 -16.65 22.84 -20.88
CA LEU A 151 -15.74 23.91 -20.45
C LEU A 151 -14.41 23.34 -19.93
N ALA A 152 -14.44 22.24 -19.18
CA ALA A 152 -13.23 21.60 -18.68
C ALA A 152 -12.31 21.14 -19.82
N THR A 153 -12.85 20.52 -20.88
CA THR A 153 -12.07 20.12 -22.05
C THR A 153 -11.47 21.32 -22.80
N ILE A 154 -12.19 22.44 -22.90
CA ILE A 154 -11.66 23.68 -23.49
C ILE A 154 -10.51 24.23 -22.65
N TYR A 155 -10.66 24.31 -21.33
CA TYR A 155 -9.61 24.80 -20.43
C TYR A 155 -8.41 23.85 -20.32
N GLU A 156 -8.59 22.53 -20.43
CA GLU A 156 -7.49 21.54 -20.58
C GLU A 156 -6.68 21.82 -21.85
N ARG A 157 -7.33 22.05 -23.00
CA ARG A 157 -6.66 22.42 -24.27
C ARG A 157 -5.92 23.75 -24.17
N GLN A 158 -6.39 24.68 -23.34
CA GLN A 158 -5.70 25.94 -23.02
C GLN A 158 -4.60 25.80 -21.94
N SER A 159 -4.33 24.58 -21.45
CA SER A 159 -3.42 24.30 -20.33
C SER A 159 -3.81 24.96 -18.98
N ASN A 160 -5.05 25.42 -18.84
CA ASN A 160 -5.58 25.98 -17.59
C ASN A 160 -6.20 24.87 -16.73
N LEU A 161 -5.31 24.10 -16.10
CA LEU A 161 -5.64 22.94 -15.28
C LEU A 161 -6.50 23.27 -14.04
N GLU A 162 -6.39 24.51 -13.51
CA GLU A 162 -7.15 24.92 -12.32
C GLU A 162 -8.63 25.17 -12.65
N LEU A 163 -8.93 25.88 -13.74
CA LEU A 163 -10.32 26.03 -14.19
C LEU A 163 -10.88 24.70 -14.68
N ALA A 164 -10.12 23.91 -15.44
CA ALA A 164 -10.55 22.58 -15.88
C ALA A 164 -10.98 21.69 -14.70
N LEU A 165 -10.16 21.64 -13.64
CA LEU A 165 -10.50 20.91 -12.41
C LEU A 165 -11.75 21.47 -11.73
N SER A 166 -11.89 22.80 -11.64
CA SER A 166 -13.06 23.45 -11.02
C SER A 166 -14.38 23.12 -11.73
N TYR A 167 -14.38 23.04 -13.07
CA TYR A 167 -15.57 22.63 -13.81
C TYR A 167 -15.84 21.12 -13.68
N ILE A 168 -14.82 20.26 -13.65
CA ILE A 168 -15.00 18.82 -13.38
C ILE A 168 -15.58 18.59 -11.98
N GLU A 169 -15.09 19.29 -10.96
CA GLU A 169 -15.64 19.20 -9.60
C GLU A 169 -17.08 19.72 -9.52
N THR A 170 -17.42 20.74 -10.32
CA THR A 170 -18.82 21.19 -10.49
C THR A 170 -19.68 20.10 -11.15
N ALA A 171 -19.17 19.45 -12.21
CA ALA A 171 -19.85 18.34 -12.90
C ALA A 171 -20.03 17.08 -12.01
N ALA A 172 -19.21 16.92 -10.97
CA ALA A 172 -19.31 15.86 -9.97
C ALA A 172 -20.29 16.16 -8.80
N THR A 173 -20.86 17.37 -8.74
CA THR A 173 -21.89 17.72 -7.74
C THR A 173 -23.28 17.15 -8.02
N VAL A 174 -23.47 16.50 -9.18
CA VAL A 174 -24.78 16.00 -9.61
C VAL A 174 -25.25 14.79 -8.80
N ASN A 175 -26.57 14.67 -8.66
CA ASN A 175 -27.24 13.60 -7.92
C ASN A 175 -27.25 12.25 -8.66
N ASP A 176 -26.94 12.23 -9.95
CA ASP A 176 -26.84 10.99 -10.74
C ASP A 176 -25.49 10.31 -10.50
N GLY A 177 -25.51 9.09 -9.98
CA GLY A 177 -24.31 8.32 -9.63
C GLY A 177 -23.46 7.91 -10.83
N ARG A 178 -24.05 7.77 -12.04
CA ARG A 178 -23.31 7.51 -13.28
C ARG A 178 -22.58 8.77 -13.71
N LEU A 179 -23.28 9.90 -13.85
CA LEU A 179 -22.68 11.16 -14.28
C LEU A 179 -21.60 11.63 -13.29
N LYS A 180 -21.80 11.40 -11.99
CA LYS A 180 -20.77 11.67 -10.97
C LYS A 180 -19.52 10.80 -11.15
N ALA A 181 -19.68 9.51 -11.46
CA ALA A 181 -18.56 8.62 -11.73
C ALA A 181 -17.83 8.99 -13.03
N GLU A 182 -18.55 9.38 -14.08
CA GLU A 182 -17.97 9.89 -15.34
C GLU A 182 -17.13 11.16 -15.10
N ALA A 183 -17.62 12.11 -14.28
CA ALA A 183 -16.86 13.30 -13.90
C ALA A 183 -15.57 12.97 -13.12
N GLU A 184 -15.65 12.07 -12.11
CA GLU A 184 -14.47 11.67 -11.33
C GLU A 184 -13.48 10.79 -12.16
N ILE A 185 -13.92 10.06 -13.19
CA ILE A 185 -12.99 9.44 -14.16
C ILE A 185 -12.24 10.51 -14.96
N ILE A 186 -12.93 11.53 -15.49
CA ILE A 186 -12.29 12.63 -16.23
C ILE A 186 -11.30 13.40 -15.32
N LYS A 187 -11.62 13.54 -14.03
CA LYS A 187 -10.72 14.07 -13.00
C LYS A 187 -9.46 13.20 -12.82
N ALA A 188 -9.64 11.88 -12.78
CA ALA A 188 -8.54 10.92 -12.69
C ALA A 188 -7.63 11.00 -13.93
N GLU A 189 -8.19 11.07 -15.14
CA GLU A 189 -7.45 11.25 -16.39
C GLU A 189 -6.63 12.54 -16.42
N LEU A 190 -7.20 13.67 -15.98
CA LEU A 190 -6.48 14.94 -15.88
C LEU A 190 -5.27 14.83 -14.92
N PHE A 191 -5.42 14.10 -13.81
CA PHE A 191 -4.29 13.78 -12.92
C PHE A 191 -3.31 12.75 -13.53
N MET A 192 -3.75 11.87 -14.43
CA MET A 192 -2.88 10.91 -15.14
C MET A 192 -1.99 11.63 -16.16
N ARG A 193 -2.57 12.42 -17.07
CA ARG A 193 -1.84 13.20 -18.08
C ARG A 193 -0.81 14.13 -17.43
N THR A 194 -1.13 14.72 -16.28
CA THR A 194 -0.23 15.59 -15.50
C THR A 194 0.70 14.84 -14.53
N GLY A 195 0.74 13.50 -14.56
CA GLY A 195 1.69 12.67 -13.81
C GLY A 195 1.47 12.63 -12.29
N GLN A 196 0.29 13.01 -11.81
CA GLN A 196 -0.07 13.19 -10.39
C GLN A 196 -0.63 11.88 -9.77
N TRP A 197 0.10 10.77 -9.94
CA TRP A 197 -0.30 9.39 -9.62
C TRP A 197 -1.05 9.20 -8.29
N ILE A 198 -0.60 9.86 -7.22
CA ILE A 198 -1.18 9.75 -5.88
C ILE A 198 -2.57 10.42 -5.81
N LYS A 199 -2.80 11.50 -6.57
CA LYS A 199 -4.13 12.13 -6.70
C LYS A 199 -5.06 11.25 -7.55
N THR A 200 -4.59 10.73 -8.68
CA THR A 200 -5.35 9.77 -9.50
C THR A 200 -5.85 8.60 -8.67
N ARG A 201 -4.95 7.94 -7.91
CA ARG A 201 -5.31 6.82 -7.04
C ARG A 201 -6.37 7.17 -6.01
N LYS A 202 -6.30 8.36 -5.40
CA LYS A 202 -7.31 8.83 -4.44
C LYS A 202 -8.71 9.02 -5.05
N VAL A 203 -8.81 9.23 -6.35
CA VAL A 203 -10.08 9.36 -7.07
C VAL A 203 -10.59 7.99 -7.52
N LEU A 204 -9.73 7.16 -8.10
CA LEU A 204 -10.10 5.84 -8.61
C LEU A 204 -10.46 4.83 -7.52
N VAL A 205 -9.84 4.91 -6.33
CA VAL A 205 -10.09 3.96 -5.24
C VAL A 205 -11.55 4.02 -4.74
N PRO A 206 -12.12 5.18 -4.36
CA PRO A 206 -13.54 5.27 -3.99
C PRO A 206 -14.48 4.77 -5.09
N LEU A 207 -14.20 5.08 -6.36
CA LEU A 207 -15.00 4.60 -7.50
C LEU A 207 -15.00 3.07 -7.59
N TYR A 208 -13.82 2.44 -7.54
CA TYR A 208 -13.67 0.98 -7.59
C TYR A 208 -14.43 0.27 -6.47
N THR A 209 -14.47 0.88 -5.28
CA THR A 209 -15.17 0.34 -4.10
C THR A 209 -16.68 0.61 -4.06
N SER A 210 -17.20 1.45 -4.97
CA SER A 210 -18.60 1.83 -4.96
C SER A 210 -19.48 0.76 -5.63
N THR A 211 -20.66 0.50 -5.05
CA THR A 211 -21.56 -0.53 -5.56
C THR A 211 -22.63 0.06 -6.48
N GLY A 212 -22.94 -0.65 -7.57
CA GLY A 212 -24.00 -0.27 -8.51
C GLY A 212 -23.56 0.53 -9.75
N LEU A 213 -22.26 0.80 -9.95
CA LEU A 213 -21.78 1.44 -11.17
C LEU A 213 -21.94 0.54 -12.43
N PRO A 214 -22.09 1.14 -13.64
CA PRO A 214 -22.05 0.43 -14.91
C PRO A 214 -20.76 -0.38 -15.12
N LYS A 215 -20.84 -1.46 -15.91
CA LYS A 215 -19.71 -2.41 -16.12
C LYS A 215 -18.55 -1.78 -16.89
N ASP A 216 -18.87 -0.95 -17.87
CA ASP A 216 -17.97 -0.10 -18.65
C ASP A 216 -17.16 0.85 -17.74
N ILE A 217 -17.86 1.59 -16.86
CA ILE A 217 -17.25 2.48 -15.87
C ILE A 217 -16.34 1.69 -14.90
N ASN A 218 -16.80 0.56 -14.36
CA ASN A 218 -15.98 -0.27 -13.47
C ASN A 218 -14.72 -0.83 -14.15
N HIS A 219 -14.83 -1.29 -15.40
CA HIS A 219 -13.69 -1.81 -16.15
C HIS A 219 -12.65 -0.72 -16.45
N GLN A 220 -13.09 0.50 -16.78
CA GLN A 220 -12.20 1.64 -16.99
C GLN A 220 -11.47 2.05 -15.70
N VAL A 221 -12.19 2.08 -14.57
CA VAL A 221 -11.61 2.36 -13.25
C VAL A 221 -10.60 1.27 -12.84
N GLU A 222 -10.92 0.00 -13.07
CA GLU A 222 -9.98 -1.11 -12.88
C GLU A 222 -8.71 -0.96 -13.72
N LYS A 223 -8.85 -0.72 -15.03
CA LYS A 223 -7.71 -0.54 -15.96
C LYS A 223 -6.79 0.60 -15.50
N TYR A 224 -7.35 1.77 -15.22
CA TYR A 224 -6.58 2.91 -14.74
C TYR A 224 -5.95 2.67 -13.35
N LEU A 225 -6.64 1.98 -12.44
CA LEU A 225 -6.10 1.68 -11.12
C LEU A 225 -4.94 0.67 -11.18
N ARG A 226 -5.01 -0.34 -12.06
CA ARG A 226 -3.91 -1.28 -12.34
C ARG A 226 -2.67 -0.54 -12.85
N ILE A 227 -2.82 0.33 -13.86
CA ILE A 227 -1.73 1.14 -14.41
C ILE A 227 -1.07 2.01 -13.32
N ILE A 228 -1.86 2.76 -12.54
CA ILE A 228 -1.34 3.65 -11.49
C ILE A 228 -0.66 2.89 -10.35
N VAL A 229 -1.15 1.70 -10.00
CA VAL A 229 -0.51 0.87 -8.98
C VAL A 229 0.78 0.23 -9.52
N THR A 230 0.86 -0.08 -10.82
CA THR A 230 2.11 -0.50 -11.49
C THR A 230 3.17 0.59 -11.36
N ILE A 231 2.85 1.83 -11.77
CA ILE A 231 3.76 2.98 -11.68
C ILE A 231 4.19 3.20 -10.22
N CYS A 232 3.24 3.27 -9.28
CA CYS A 232 3.54 3.45 -7.87
C CYS A 232 4.40 2.32 -7.27
N ARG A 233 4.25 1.06 -7.73
CA ARG A 233 5.12 -0.06 -7.31
C ARG A 233 6.53 0.10 -7.89
N ALA A 234 6.66 0.39 -9.18
CA ALA A 234 7.94 0.51 -9.85
C ALA A 234 8.77 1.73 -9.37
N GLU A 235 8.14 2.90 -9.18
CA GLU A 235 8.79 4.08 -8.56
C GLU A 235 9.33 3.74 -7.16
N ASN A 236 8.56 3.03 -6.32
CA ASN A 236 9.01 2.63 -4.99
C ASN A 236 10.14 1.58 -4.99
N SER A 237 10.18 0.69 -5.99
CA SER A 237 11.30 -0.24 -6.19
C SER A 237 12.57 0.49 -6.63
N LEU A 238 12.44 1.47 -7.55
CA LEU A 238 13.55 2.26 -8.06
C LEU A 238 14.29 3.05 -6.96
N LEU A 239 13.57 3.51 -5.93
CA LEU A 239 14.15 4.19 -4.75
C LEU A 239 15.14 3.33 -3.93
N VAL A 240 15.16 2.01 -4.11
CA VAL A 240 16.05 1.09 -3.36
C VAL A 240 16.91 0.20 -4.25
N GLU A 241 16.71 0.22 -5.57
CA GLU A 241 17.46 -0.61 -6.50
C GLU A 241 18.85 -0.02 -6.80
N THR A 242 19.85 -0.88 -6.92
CA THR A 242 21.23 -0.50 -7.24
C THR A 242 21.71 -1.06 -8.57
N ASP A 243 21.24 -2.24 -8.98
CA ASP A 243 21.64 -2.89 -10.24
C ASP A 243 21.10 -2.15 -11.48
N THR A 244 21.98 -1.79 -12.40
CA THR A 244 21.63 -1.09 -13.65
C THR A 244 20.69 -1.95 -14.53
N ARG A 245 20.85 -3.27 -14.57
CA ARG A 245 20.01 -4.14 -15.42
C ARG A 245 18.58 -4.29 -14.87
N THR A 246 18.42 -4.27 -13.56
CA THR A 246 17.12 -4.25 -12.89
C THR A 246 16.47 -2.87 -12.97
N LYS A 247 17.25 -1.77 -12.85
CA LYS A 247 16.78 -0.41 -13.14
C LYS A 247 16.26 -0.26 -14.57
N GLN A 248 16.99 -0.80 -15.56
CA GLN A 248 16.58 -0.79 -16.97
C GLN A 248 15.15 -1.32 -17.15
N LYS A 249 14.85 -2.48 -16.54
CA LYS A 249 13.50 -3.09 -16.57
C LYS A 249 12.44 -2.34 -15.74
N LEU A 250 12.85 -1.69 -14.65
CA LEU A 250 11.94 -0.81 -13.89
C LEU A 250 11.60 0.44 -14.69
N TYR A 251 12.54 1.01 -15.44
CA TYR A 251 12.31 2.16 -16.33
C TYR A 251 11.50 1.79 -17.59
N GLU A 252 11.70 0.61 -18.14
CA GLU A 252 10.84 -0.03 -19.16
C GLU A 252 9.38 -0.07 -18.66
N THR A 253 9.15 -0.76 -17.53
CA THR A 253 7.84 -0.87 -16.87
C THR A 253 7.21 0.50 -16.54
N LEU A 254 8.01 1.49 -16.13
CA LEU A 254 7.53 2.85 -15.83
C LEU A 254 7.18 3.62 -17.10
N GLY A 255 7.95 3.48 -18.18
CA GLY A 255 7.67 4.06 -19.48
C GLY A 255 6.36 3.53 -20.05
N ASP A 256 6.22 2.21 -20.13
CA ASP A 256 5.06 1.53 -20.70
C ASP A 256 3.77 1.94 -19.96
N ALA A 257 3.81 1.91 -18.63
CA ALA A 257 2.67 2.29 -17.80
C ALA A 257 2.37 3.81 -17.86
N ALA A 258 3.37 4.67 -18.01
CA ALA A 258 3.16 6.12 -18.17
C ALA A 258 2.58 6.48 -19.55
N VAL A 259 2.97 5.76 -20.62
CA VAL A 259 2.36 5.89 -21.95
C VAL A 259 0.91 5.39 -21.93
N ALA A 260 0.63 4.25 -21.30
CA ALA A 260 -0.74 3.77 -21.07
C ALA A 260 -1.58 4.73 -20.20
N ALA A 261 -0.94 5.53 -19.34
CA ALA A 261 -1.56 6.62 -18.58
C ALA A 261 -1.66 7.95 -19.36
N GLN A 262 -1.37 7.98 -20.67
CA GLN A 262 -1.34 9.18 -21.53
C GLN A 262 -0.38 10.30 -21.04
N CYS A 263 0.61 9.95 -20.21
CA CYS A 263 1.57 10.90 -19.62
C CYS A 263 2.92 10.83 -20.37
N PHE A 264 2.90 11.18 -21.66
CA PHE A 264 4.03 10.99 -22.57
C PHE A 264 5.31 11.71 -22.12
N ASP A 265 5.22 12.85 -21.43
CA ASP A 265 6.41 13.54 -20.90
C ASP A 265 7.15 12.72 -19.84
N LYS A 266 6.43 12.08 -18.91
CA LYS A 266 7.02 11.14 -17.95
C LYS A 266 7.46 9.84 -18.61
N GLY A 267 6.69 9.31 -19.56
CA GLY A 267 7.11 8.17 -20.38
C GLY A 267 8.46 8.41 -21.05
N ALA A 268 8.63 9.57 -21.69
CA ALA A 268 9.88 9.98 -22.31
C ALA A 268 10.99 10.33 -21.29
N GLU A 269 10.67 10.64 -20.04
CA GLU A 269 11.68 10.73 -18.96
C GLU A 269 12.17 9.32 -18.57
N TYR A 270 11.27 8.40 -18.28
CA TYR A 270 11.60 7.02 -17.90
C TYR A 270 12.35 6.29 -19.03
N TYR A 271 11.94 6.40 -20.30
CA TYR A 271 12.67 5.77 -21.41
C TYR A 271 14.06 6.40 -21.68
N ARG A 272 14.28 7.69 -21.38
CA ARG A 272 15.65 8.27 -21.39
C ARG A 272 16.54 7.63 -20.32
N GLN A 273 15.99 7.32 -19.14
CA GLN A 273 16.71 6.60 -18.10
C GLN A 273 16.93 5.12 -18.47
N MET A 274 15.93 4.45 -19.07
CA MET A 274 16.06 3.09 -19.64
C MET A 274 17.20 3.04 -20.68
N LEU A 275 17.27 4.03 -21.58
CA LEU A 275 18.34 4.16 -22.57
C LEU A 275 19.72 4.36 -21.91
N THR A 276 19.79 5.20 -20.88
CA THR A 276 21.04 5.41 -20.13
C THR A 276 21.52 4.10 -19.48
N CYS A 277 20.62 3.33 -18.86
CA CYS A 277 20.95 2.00 -18.34
C CYS A 277 21.31 1.00 -19.44
N ALA A 278 20.67 1.06 -20.61
CA ALA A 278 20.97 0.21 -21.76
C ALA A 278 22.37 0.49 -22.35
N GLU A 279 22.81 1.74 -22.35
CA GLU A 279 24.16 2.13 -22.75
C GLU A 279 25.23 1.68 -21.74
N GLU A 280 24.92 1.70 -20.44
CA GLU A 280 25.78 1.16 -19.38
C GLU A 280 25.90 -0.38 -19.42
N THR A 281 24.82 -1.10 -19.76
CA THR A 281 24.81 -2.58 -19.82
C THR A 281 25.27 -3.13 -21.17
N GLY A 282 25.11 -2.37 -22.26
CA GLY A 282 25.27 -2.84 -23.63
C GLY A 282 24.10 -3.69 -24.16
N GLU A 283 22.98 -3.78 -23.43
CA GLU A 283 21.82 -4.61 -23.77
C GLU A 283 20.57 -3.78 -24.12
N GLN A 284 19.76 -4.26 -25.08
CA GLN A 284 18.45 -3.69 -25.47
C GLN A 284 18.45 -2.22 -25.97
N ILE A 285 19.61 -1.61 -26.28
CA ILE A 285 19.73 -0.20 -26.70
C ILE A 285 18.72 0.21 -27.79
N GLY A 286 18.54 -0.62 -28.83
CA GLY A 286 17.57 -0.34 -29.92
C GLY A 286 16.12 -0.24 -29.44
N ILE A 287 15.71 -1.12 -28.52
CA ILE A 287 14.36 -1.10 -27.92
C ILE A 287 14.16 0.21 -27.14
N SER A 288 15.13 0.59 -26.29
CA SER A 288 15.08 1.84 -25.54
C SER A 288 15.02 3.09 -26.45
N LEU A 289 15.72 3.08 -27.58
CA LEU A 289 15.66 4.17 -28.57
C LEU A 289 14.31 4.24 -29.28
N MET A 290 13.76 3.10 -29.70
CA MET A 290 12.47 3.02 -30.40
C MET A 290 11.31 3.47 -29.50
N SER A 291 11.21 2.93 -28.27
CA SER A 291 10.15 3.31 -27.32
C SER A 291 10.22 4.79 -26.95
N LEU A 292 11.43 5.35 -26.80
CA LEU A 292 11.62 6.79 -26.60
C LEU A 292 11.20 7.62 -27.82
N ALA A 293 11.58 7.22 -29.03
CA ALA A 293 11.25 7.94 -30.26
C ALA A 293 9.75 7.92 -30.55
N GLN A 294 9.08 6.78 -30.37
CA GLN A 294 7.62 6.64 -30.47
C GLN A 294 6.93 7.53 -29.43
N THR A 295 7.32 7.47 -28.15
CA THR A 295 6.74 8.31 -27.09
C THR A 295 6.90 9.81 -27.35
N LEU A 296 8.05 10.24 -27.89
CA LEU A 296 8.28 11.64 -28.28
C LEU A 296 7.46 12.06 -29.50
N LYS A 297 7.19 11.15 -30.44
CA LYS A 297 6.28 11.37 -31.57
C LYS A 297 4.83 11.53 -31.08
N ASP A 298 4.38 10.70 -30.14
CA ASP A 298 3.03 10.78 -29.55
C ASP A 298 2.86 12.06 -28.71
N ALA A 299 3.90 12.48 -27.99
CA ALA A 299 3.99 13.80 -27.34
C ALA A 299 4.03 14.99 -28.33
N ARG A 300 3.99 14.75 -29.65
CA ARG A 300 4.16 15.73 -30.75
C ARG A 300 5.51 16.47 -30.75
N ARG A 301 6.51 15.94 -30.03
CA ARG A 301 7.88 16.47 -29.91
C ARG A 301 8.77 15.94 -31.04
N TYR A 302 8.25 15.94 -32.28
CA TYR A 302 8.81 15.25 -33.44
C TYR A 302 10.30 15.52 -33.69
N LYS A 303 10.75 16.77 -33.51
CA LYS A 303 12.16 17.16 -33.69
C LYS A 303 13.11 16.54 -32.65
N GLU A 304 12.62 16.20 -31.46
CA GLU A 304 13.40 15.46 -30.46
C GLU A 304 13.44 13.95 -30.75
N ALA A 305 12.41 13.39 -31.40
CA ALA A 305 12.37 11.96 -31.73
C ALA A 305 13.38 11.57 -32.84
N LEU A 306 13.62 12.46 -33.82
CA LEU A 306 14.50 12.23 -34.97
C LEU A 306 15.89 11.65 -34.64
N PRO A 307 16.70 12.22 -33.73
CA PRO A 307 18.04 11.69 -33.43
C PRO A 307 18.01 10.29 -32.82
N PHE A 308 16.98 9.95 -32.04
CA PHE A 308 16.82 8.60 -31.48
C PHE A 308 16.41 7.60 -32.57
N ALA A 309 15.48 8.00 -33.45
CA ALA A 309 15.02 7.19 -34.58
C ALA A 309 16.12 6.88 -35.60
N ARG A 310 16.95 7.88 -35.97
CA ARG A 310 18.10 7.67 -36.87
C ARG A 310 19.11 6.69 -36.24
N ARG A 311 19.48 6.92 -34.98
CA ARG A 311 20.44 6.08 -34.24
C ARG A 311 19.95 4.64 -34.02
N GLU A 312 18.65 4.43 -33.90
CA GLU A 312 18.07 3.09 -33.79
C GLU A 312 18.19 2.34 -35.12
N LEU A 313 17.83 2.98 -36.23
CA LEU A 313 17.99 2.42 -37.58
C LEU A 313 19.45 2.05 -37.92
N ASP A 314 20.42 2.86 -37.46
CA ASP A 314 21.86 2.59 -37.60
C ASP A 314 22.33 1.34 -36.81
N LEU A 315 21.57 0.93 -35.78
CA LEU A 315 21.86 -0.23 -34.93
C LEU A 315 21.06 -1.49 -35.33
N CYS A 316 20.06 -1.39 -36.21
CA CYS A 316 19.27 -2.52 -36.66
C CYS A 316 20.10 -3.53 -37.47
N THR A 317 20.30 -4.74 -36.91
CA THR A 317 20.97 -5.85 -37.62
C THR A 317 20.01 -6.87 -38.23
N ASN A 318 18.76 -6.94 -37.75
CA ASN A 318 17.71 -7.79 -38.31
C ASN A 318 16.94 -7.05 -39.42
N PRO A 319 16.82 -7.61 -40.64
CA PRO A 319 16.07 -6.98 -41.74
C PRO A 319 14.61 -6.63 -41.39
N ARG A 320 13.93 -7.42 -40.52
CA ARG A 320 12.54 -7.11 -40.12
C ARG A 320 12.44 -5.90 -39.20
N GLU A 321 13.42 -5.72 -38.30
CA GLU A 321 13.50 -4.55 -37.43
C GLU A 321 13.86 -3.32 -38.26
N LYS A 322 14.94 -3.41 -39.05
CA LYS A 322 15.40 -2.35 -39.97
C LYS A 322 14.29 -1.84 -40.90
N TYR A 323 13.45 -2.74 -41.42
CA TYR A 323 12.25 -2.40 -42.20
C TYR A 323 11.24 -1.53 -41.39
N ARG A 324 10.91 -1.93 -40.15
CA ARG A 324 9.96 -1.20 -39.29
C ARG A 324 10.53 0.17 -38.92
N SER A 325 11.80 0.22 -38.53
CA SER A 325 12.51 1.43 -38.14
C SER A 325 12.66 2.44 -39.28
N ALA A 326 12.94 1.96 -40.50
CA ALA A 326 13.04 2.81 -41.68
C ALA A 326 11.68 3.44 -42.06
N LEU A 327 10.58 2.70 -41.96
CA LEU A 327 9.23 3.25 -42.15
C LEU A 327 8.83 4.25 -41.05
N PHE A 328 9.15 3.94 -39.78
CA PHE A 328 8.91 4.86 -38.67
C PHE A 328 9.67 6.19 -38.84
N LEU A 329 10.93 6.12 -39.27
CA LEU A 329 11.73 7.31 -39.57
C LEU A 329 11.21 8.08 -40.79
N ALA A 330 10.77 7.40 -41.86
CA ALA A 330 10.19 8.05 -43.03
C ALA A 330 8.94 8.89 -42.66
N ASP A 331 7.99 8.30 -41.92
CA ASP A 331 6.78 8.99 -41.46
C ASP A 331 7.10 10.18 -40.52
N LEU A 332 8.10 10.02 -39.64
CA LEU A 332 8.58 11.11 -38.78
C LEU A 332 9.24 12.24 -39.58
N LEU A 333 9.99 11.92 -40.64
CA LEU A 333 10.61 12.89 -41.56
C LEU A 333 9.57 13.64 -42.41
N ILE A 334 8.53 12.95 -42.87
CA ILE A 334 7.36 13.56 -43.53
C ILE A 334 6.67 14.53 -42.55
N THR A 335 6.44 14.09 -41.30
CA THR A 335 5.78 14.90 -40.25
C THR A 335 6.53 16.20 -39.91
N VAL A 336 7.86 16.23 -40.00
CA VAL A 336 8.65 17.47 -39.82
C VAL A 336 8.91 18.26 -41.11
N ASN A 337 8.39 17.79 -42.26
CA ASN A 337 8.66 18.34 -43.60
C ASN A 337 10.17 18.42 -43.90
N ALA A 338 10.85 17.28 -43.76
CA ALA A 338 12.26 17.10 -44.13
C ALA A 338 12.49 17.10 -45.66
N ALA A 339 13.74 17.01 -46.08
CA ALA A 339 14.09 16.94 -47.51
C ALA A 339 13.64 15.60 -48.12
N ASP A 340 13.05 15.66 -49.33
CA ASP A 340 12.63 14.51 -50.14
C ASP A 340 13.70 13.41 -50.23
N VAL A 341 14.97 13.80 -50.38
CA VAL A 341 16.13 12.87 -50.42
C VAL A 341 16.20 12.00 -49.17
N GLU A 342 16.10 12.57 -47.96
CA GLU A 342 16.18 11.79 -46.70
C GLU A 342 14.99 10.84 -46.56
N ILE A 343 13.80 11.26 -46.98
CA ILE A 343 12.57 10.44 -46.91
C ILE A 343 12.66 9.27 -47.91
N ARG A 344 13.13 9.54 -49.13
CA ARG A 344 13.36 8.52 -50.17
C ARG A 344 14.45 7.52 -49.75
N GLU A 345 15.53 7.98 -49.12
CA GLU A 345 16.55 7.09 -48.55
C GLU A 345 15.94 6.11 -47.53
N CYS A 346 15.09 6.60 -46.61
CA CYS A 346 14.39 5.72 -45.67
C CYS A 346 13.49 4.68 -46.36
N TYR A 347 12.68 5.07 -47.36
CA TYR A 347 11.86 4.11 -48.10
C TYR A 347 12.70 3.09 -48.89
N THR A 348 13.83 3.48 -49.48
CA THR A 348 14.73 2.51 -50.16
C THR A 348 15.39 1.54 -49.19
N SER A 349 15.76 1.99 -47.99
CA SER A 349 16.27 1.15 -46.90
C SER A 349 15.20 0.15 -46.39
N ALA A 350 13.95 0.60 -46.25
CA ALA A 350 12.83 -0.27 -45.93
C ALA A 350 12.59 -1.34 -47.01
N LEU A 351 12.64 -0.96 -48.29
CA LEU A 351 12.50 -1.87 -49.43
C LEU A 351 13.64 -2.89 -49.52
N SER A 352 14.90 -2.48 -49.29
CA SER A 352 16.03 -3.42 -49.30
C SER A 352 15.91 -4.43 -48.16
N ALA A 353 15.58 -3.96 -46.95
CA ALA A 353 15.39 -4.81 -45.78
C ALA A 353 14.18 -5.76 -45.94
N ALA A 354 13.09 -5.32 -46.59
CA ALA A 354 11.96 -6.17 -46.93
C ALA A 354 12.35 -7.26 -47.96
N ASN A 355 13.21 -6.95 -48.93
CA ASN A 355 13.76 -7.91 -49.89
C ASN A 355 14.68 -8.93 -49.19
N GLU A 356 15.60 -8.45 -48.34
CA GLU A 356 16.49 -9.29 -47.51
C GLU A 356 15.72 -10.23 -46.54
N SER A 357 14.46 -9.90 -46.21
CA SER A 357 13.62 -10.70 -45.31
C SER A 357 12.83 -11.84 -45.99
N ASP A 358 12.90 -11.97 -47.32
CA ASP A 358 12.09 -12.87 -48.17
C ASP A 358 10.55 -12.75 -47.98
N ASN A 359 10.06 -11.75 -47.25
CA ASN A 359 8.64 -11.61 -46.93
C ASN A 359 7.90 -10.70 -47.94
N VAL A 360 7.28 -11.33 -48.94
CA VAL A 360 6.46 -10.69 -49.98
C VAL A 360 5.36 -9.78 -49.42
N LYS A 361 4.83 -10.00 -48.20
CA LYS A 361 3.88 -9.07 -47.57
C LYS A 361 4.53 -7.72 -47.25
N LEU A 362 5.71 -7.74 -46.61
CA LEU A 362 6.44 -6.52 -46.21
C LEU A 362 6.92 -5.75 -47.44
N GLN A 363 7.37 -6.47 -48.48
CA GLN A 363 7.76 -5.88 -49.76
C GLN A 363 6.60 -5.11 -50.40
N LYS A 364 5.40 -5.71 -50.44
CA LYS A 364 4.19 -5.04 -50.94
C LYS A 364 3.77 -3.84 -50.07
N PHE A 365 3.88 -3.94 -48.74
CA PHE A 365 3.54 -2.84 -47.84
C PHE A 365 4.50 -1.65 -48.02
N ALA A 366 5.82 -1.85 -47.91
CA ALA A 366 6.79 -0.76 -48.16
C ALA A 366 6.64 -0.14 -49.56
N THR A 367 6.33 -0.96 -50.58
CA THR A 367 6.05 -0.44 -51.93
C THR A 367 4.82 0.46 -51.95
N ARG A 368 3.73 0.08 -51.26
CA ARG A 368 2.49 0.86 -51.18
C ARG A 368 2.71 2.19 -50.45
N GLU A 369 3.37 2.18 -49.29
CA GLU A 369 3.62 3.41 -48.52
C GLU A 369 4.54 4.37 -49.28
N PHE A 370 5.56 3.84 -49.98
CA PHE A 370 6.44 4.68 -50.81
C PHE A 370 5.71 5.25 -52.04
N VAL A 371 4.84 4.47 -52.69
CA VAL A 371 3.97 4.93 -53.78
C VAL A 371 3.03 6.05 -53.30
N SER A 372 2.40 5.88 -52.12
CA SER A 372 1.55 6.90 -51.50
C SER A 372 2.31 8.21 -51.26
N TYR A 373 3.53 8.12 -50.74
CA TYR A 373 4.42 9.29 -50.59
C TYR A 373 4.72 9.97 -51.94
N LEU A 374 5.14 9.23 -52.95
CA LEU A 374 5.44 9.77 -54.28
C LEU A 374 4.23 10.45 -54.92
N GLU A 375 3.03 9.89 -54.77
CA GLU A 375 1.78 10.50 -55.24
C GLU A 375 1.46 11.79 -54.47
N SER A 376 1.71 11.85 -53.16
CA SER A 376 1.53 13.07 -52.34
C SER A 376 2.50 14.21 -52.71
N VAL A 377 3.69 13.88 -53.22
CA VAL A 377 4.69 14.83 -53.74
C VAL A 377 4.49 15.12 -55.24
N GLY A 378 3.51 14.46 -55.88
CA GLY A 378 3.15 14.67 -57.29
C GLY A 378 4.01 13.93 -58.33
N GLN A 379 4.81 12.96 -57.90
CA GLN A 379 5.74 12.19 -58.74
C GLN A 379 5.07 10.94 -59.34
N PHE A 380 3.90 11.14 -59.98
CA PHE A 380 3.01 10.08 -60.46
C PHE A 380 3.68 9.09 -61.43
N ASP A 381 4.55 9.56 -62.33
CA ASP A 381 5.24 8.71 -63.31
C ASP A 381 6.17 7.68 -62.65
N GLU A 382 6.86 8.07 -61.56
CA GLU A 382 7.73 7.15 -60.81
C GLU A 382 6.91 6.19 -59.94
N ALA A 383 5.85 6.69 -59.30
CA ALA A 383 4.91 5.88 -58.54
C ALA A 383 4.29 4.76 -59.41
N GLU A 384 3.84 5.09 -60.62
CA GLU A 384 3.29 4.14 -61.59
C GLU A 384 4.35 3.15 -62.09
N GLY A 385 5.56 3.62 -62.40
CA GLY A 385 6.70 2.76 -62.74
C GLY A 385 7.10 1.77 -61.63
N ILE A 386 6.86 2.11 -60.36
CA ILE A 386 7.07 1.22 -59.21
C ILE A 386 5.92 0.21 -59.07
N LYS A 387 4.65 0.63 -59.19
CA LYS A 387 3.49 -0.28 -59.18
C LYS A 387 3.63 -1.38 -60.23
N GLN A 388 4.05 -1.03 -61.44
CA GLN A 388 4.23 -1.96 -62.55
C GLN A 388 5.36 -2.98 -62.30
N LYS A 389 6.51 -2.54 -61.75
CA LYS A 389 7.64 -3.44 -61.40
C LYS A 389 7.28 -4.52 -60.38
N VAL A 390 6.38 -4.22 -59.44
CA VAL A 390 5.99 -5.14 -58.33
C VAL A 390 4.69 -5.90 -58.65
N GLY A 391 4.07 -5.66 -59.81
CA GLY A 391 2.82 -6.32 -60.22
C GLY A 391 1.61 -5.88 -59.41
N LEU A 392 1.63 -4.67 -58.84
CA LEU A 392 0.59 -4.11 -57.95
C LEU A 392 -0.63 -3.53 -58.72
N MET A 393 -1.03 -4.17 -59.82
CA MET A 393 -2.05 -3.64 -60.75
C MET A 393 -3.50 -3.78 -60.27
N PHE A 394 -3.75 -4.44 -59.13
CA PHE A 394 -5.07 -4.53 -58.50
C PHE A 394 -4.93 -4.61 -56.98
N LEU A 395 -5.51 -3.63 -56.28
CA LEU A 395 -5.76 -3.67 -54.84
C LEU A 395 -6.99 -2.82 -54.52
N GLU A 396 -8.16 -3.45 -54.60
CA GLU A 396 -9.34 -2.96 -53.88
C GLU A 396 -9.07 -3.07 -52.36
N ALA A 397 -9.82 -2.31 -51.55
CA ALA A 397 -9.47 -2.05 -50.16
C ALA A 397 -9.43 -3.32 -49.28
N LEU A 398 -8.22 -3.82 -48.97
CA LEU A 398 -7.97 -4.73 -47.86
C LEU A 398 -7.68 -3.92 -46.59
N SER A 399 -8.68 -3.83 -45.72
CA SER A 399 -8.61 -3.16 -44.42
C SER A 399 -7.93 -4.02 -43.34
N ASP A 400 -6.72 -4.51 -43.63
CA ASP A 400 -5.87 -5.23 -42.67
C ASP A 400 -4.77 -4.30 -42.15
N THR A 401 -5.11 -3.47 -41.17
CA THR A 401 -4.11 -2.86 -40.28
C THR A 401 -3.61 -3.93 -39.31
N GLU A 402 -2.32 -4.30 -39.38
CA GLU A 402 -1.65 -5.14 -38.36
C GLU A 402 -1.49 -4.34 -37.04
N SER A 403 -2.62 -4.06 -36.37
CA SER A 403 -2.72 -3.35 -35.09
C SER A 403 -2.37 -4.28 -33.91
N GLU A 404 -1.19 -4.90 -33.94
CA GLU A 404 -0.69 -5.70 -32.80
C GLU A 404 -0.50 -4.83 -31.53
N ALA A 405 -0.40 -3.50 -31.67
CA ALA A 405 -0.18 -2.56 -30.58
C ALA A 405 -1.40 -2.30 -29.66
N SER A 406 -2.63 -2.60 -30.09
CA SER A 406 -3.84 -2.26 -29.31
C SER A 406 -4.13 -3.20 -28.14
N GLU A 407 -3.81 -4.50 -28.26
CA GLU A 407 -4.10 -5.51 -27.22
C GLU A 407 -3.14 -5.48 -26.02
N GLU A 408 -1.99 -4.81 -26.12
CA GLU A 408 -0.98 -4.82 -25.07
C GLU A 408 -1.35 -3.90 -23.89
N SER A 409 -2.14 -2.84 -24.15
CA SER A 409 -2.55 -1.86 -23.12
C SER A 409 -3.44 -2.43 -22.01
N ASP A 410 -4.13 -3.55 -22.27
CA ASP A 410 -4.98 -4.25 -21.30
C ASP A 410 -4.18 -5.22 -20.40
N ARG A 411 -2.89 -5.41 -20.65
CA ARG A 411 -2.01 -6.35 -19.92
C ARG A 411 -1.22 -5.68 -18.79
N ILE A 412 -1.11 -4.35 -18.80
CA ILE A 412 -0.30 -3.60 -17.82
C ILE A 412 -0.95 -3.65 -16.44
N GLY A 413 -0.26 -4.30 -15.49
CA GLY A 413 -0.77 -4.55 -14.16
C GLY A 413 -1.81 -5.68 -14.08
N ALA A 414 -1.84 -6.61 -15.04
CA ALA A 414 -2.64 -7.83 -14.95
C ALA A 414 -2.19 -8.76 -13.80
N ASP A 415 -0.92 -8.70 -13.40
CA ASP A 415 -0.37 -9.37 -12.20
C ASP A 415 -0.88 -8.76 -10.87
N ILE A 416 -1.43 -7.55 -10.92
CA ILE A 416 -1.87 -6.82 -9.74
C ILE A 416 -3.25 -7.31 -9.35
N CYS A 417 -3.31 -8.21 -8.37
CA CYS A 417 -4.53 -8.40 -7.59
C CYS A 417 -4.93 -7.05 -6.98
N LEU A 418 -6.07 -6.49 -7.42
CA LEU A 418 -6.61 -5.26 -6.85
C LEU A 418 -7.14 -5.50 -5.44
N GLU A 419 -7.72 -6.66 -5.13
CA GLU A 419 -8.25 -6.99 -3.80
C GLU A 419 -7.15 -7.03 -2.70
N ASP A 420 -5.91 -7.39 -3.06
CA ASP A 420 -4.73 -7.27 -2.17
C ASP A 420 -4.35 -5.80 -1.88
N LEU A 421 -4.97 -4.84 -2.58
CA LEU A 421 -4.89 -3.42 -2.27
C LEU A 421 -5.75 -3.08 -1.05
N SER A 422 -5.26 -3.46 0.12
CA SER A 422 -5.78 -3.11 1.45
C SER A 422 -5.76 -1.60 1.81
N ASP A 423 -5.81 -0.71 0.81
CA ASP A 423 -6.28 0.69 0.91
C ASP A 423 -7.55 0.97 0.09
N LEU A 424 -8.22 -0.08 -0.44
CA LEU A 424 -9.54 -0.06 -1.07
C LEU A 424 -10.68 0.07 -0.05
N GLU A 425 -10.63 1.10 0.79
CA GLU A 425 -11.69 1.43 1.74
C GLU A 425 -12.17 2.86 1.41
N PRO A 426 -13.42 3.08 0.97
CA PRO A 426 -13.94 4.43 0.72
C PRO A 426 -14.18 5.15 2.04
N GLU A 427 -13.94 6.46 2.10
CA GLU A 427 -14.10 7.23 3.36
C GLU A 427 -15.58 7.45 3.78
N ASP A 428 -16.55 7.21 2.88
CA ASP A 428 -17.98 7.50 3.07
C ASP A 428 -18.87 6.26 3.36
N SER A 429 -18.63 5.54 4.47
CA SER A 429 -19.68 4.67 5.04
C SER A 429 -19.61 4.52 6.57
N VAL A 430 -20.37 5.33 7.30
CA VAL A 430 -20.52 5.19 8.76
C VAL A 430 -21.58 4.15 9.11
N THR A 431 -21.23 2.85 9.17
CA THR A 431 -21.73 1.91 10.20
C THR A 431 -21.12 0.49 10.16
N LYS A 432 -20.75 0.01 11.36
CA LYS A 432 -20.37 -1.39 11.73
C LYS A 432 -18.96 -1.88 11.31
N PRO A 433 -18.38 -2.91 12.00
CA PRO A 433 -16.92 -3.05 12.13
C PRO A 433 -16.35 -4.44 11.72
N VAL A 434 -15.05 -4.65 12.00
CA VAL A 434 -14.17 -5.81 11.70
C VAL A 434 -13.55 -5.74 10.27
N GLY A 435 -12.24 -5.90 10.05
CA GLY A 435 -11.19 -6.23 11.04
C GLY A 435 -9.74 -6.32 10.54
N THR A 436 -9.19 -5.24 9.99
CA THR A 436 -7.74 -4.97 9.76
C THR A 436 -6.93 -5.87 8.81
N LYS A 437 -6.23 -5.23 7.84
CA LYS A 437 -4.76 -5.11 7.83
C LYS A 437 -4.23 -4.34 6.62
N ARG A 438 -3.58 -3.20 6.83
CA ARG A 438 -2.52 -2.71 5.92
C ARG A 438 -1.29 -2.22 6.66
N ARG A 439 -0.12 -2.65 6.16
CA ARG A 439 1.17 -2.02 6.44
C ARG A 439 1.34 -0.82 5.51
N SER A 440 1.63 0.36 6.06
CA SER A 440 2.18 1.48 5.29
C SER A 440 3.58 1.82 5.81
N ARG A 441 4.55 1.99 4.90
CA ARG A 441 5.90 2.46 5.20
C ARG A 441 6.13 3.79 4.48
N ARG A 442 6.67 4.77 5.22
CA ARG A 442 7.29 5.98 4.64
C ARG A 442 8.72 5.64 4.17
N GLY A 443 9.26 6.46 3.28
CA GLY A 443 10.65 6.34 2.82
C GLY A 443 11.70 6.81 3.83
N THR A 444 12.93 6.35 3.59
CA THR A 444 14.20 7.06 3.83
C THR A 444 14.44 7.69 5.21
N SER A 445 14.38 6.87 6.25
CA SER A 445 15.65 6.49 6.87
C SER A 445 16.03 5.09 6.34
N THR A 446 17.29 4.68 6.41
CA THR A 446 17.73 3.32 6.05
C THR A 446 17.24 2.33 7.10
N ALA A 447 15.93 2.02 7.04
CA ALA A 447 15.23 1.18 7.98
C ALA A 447 15.75 -0.25 7.90
N ILE A 448 16.72 -0.57 8.78
CA ILE A 448 17.39 -1.87 8.89
C ILE A 448 16.33 -2.97 8.93
N LYS A 449 16.19 -3.68 7.80
CA LYS A 449 15.12 -4.68 7.62
C LYS A 449 15.44 -5.86 8.55
N ARG A 450 14.48 -6.17 9.42
CA ARG A 450 14.45 -7.39 10.25
C ARG A 450 13.56 -8.42 9.58
N ASN A 451 13.91 -9.71 9.68
CA ASN A 451 13.04 -10.81 9.28
C ASN A 451 12.10 -11.23 10.44
N GLU A 452 11.38 -12.36 10.29
CA GLU A 452 10.41 -12.83 11.29
C GLU A 452 11.04 -13.28 12.63
N LYS A 453 12.33 -13.65 12.62
CA LYS A 453 13.12 -13.90 13.83
C LYS A 453 13.74 -12.63 14.42
N GLY A 454 13.54 -11.46 13.81
CA GLY A 454 14.15 -10.20 14.26
C GLY A 454 15.59 -10.01 13.80
N GLU A 455 16.22 -11.00 13.16
CA GLU A 455 17.56 -10.94 12.57
C GLU A 455 17.62 -9.77 11.57
N THR A 456 18.64 -8.91 11.69
CA THR A 456 18.90 -7.87 10.68
C THR A 456 19.70 -8.42 9.51
N GLN A 457 19.81 -7.65 8.41
CA GLN A 457 20.74 -7.96 7.32
C GLN A 457 22.18 -8.21 7.80
N LEU A 458 22.61 -7.54 8.88
CA LEU A 458 23.93 -7.77 9.50
C LEU A 458 24.01 -9.11 10.25
N HIS A 459 22.94 -9.55 10.92
CA HIS A 459 22.90 -10.90 11.52
C HIS A 459 23.00 -11.98 10.43
N VAL A 460 22.19 -11.87 9.38
CA VAL A 460 22.17 -12.84 8.26
C VAL A 460 23.54 -12.89 7.55
N ALA A 461 24.21 -11.75 7.39
CA ALA A 461 25.57 -11.71 6.84
C ALA A 461 26.60 -12.40 7.76
N CYS A 462 26.46 -12.27 9.09
CA CYS A 462 27.30 -12.99 10.06
C CYS A 462 27.02 -14.50 10.05
N ILE A 463 25.76 -14.93 10.08
CA ILE A 463 25.35 -16.35 10.03
C ILE A 463 25.88 -17.03 8.75
N ASN A 464 25.80 -16.34 7.61
CA ASN A 464 26.24 -16.87 6.31
C ASN A 464 27.76 -16.77 6.06
N GLY A 465 28.53 -16.13 6.93
CA GLY A 465 29.98 -15.94 6.74
C GLY A 465 30.37 -14.92 5.66
N ASP A 466 29.45 -14.07 5.18
CA ASP A 466 29.75 -13.09 4.11
C ASP A 466 30.40 -11.81 4.69
N ILE A 467 31.72 -11.88 4.83
CA ILE A 467 32.61 -10.76 5.18
C ILE A 467 32.35 -9.52 4.29
N GLY A 468 32.07 -9.72 3.00
CA GLY A 468 31.85 -8.62 2.06
C GLY A 468 30.52 -7.91 2.29
N ALA A 469 29.45 -8.64 2.62
CA ALA A 469 28.20 -8.05 3.08
C ALA A 469 28.38 -7.35 4.43
N VAL A 470 29.06 -7.96 5.40
CA VAL A 470 29.36 -7.34 6.70
C VAL A 470 30.08 -6.00 6.52
N GLU A 471 31.15 -5.94 5.72
CA GLU A 471 31.90 -4.69 5.51
C GLU A 471 31.05 -3.58 4.85
N ARG A 472 30.20 -3.92 3.87
CA ARG A 472 29.24 -2.97 3.25
C ARG A 472 28.15 -2.50 4.23
N LEU A 473 27.63 -3.41 5.06
CA LEU A 473 26.57 -3.10 6.02
C LEU A 473 27.09 -2.20 7.16
N LEU A 474 28.29 -2.49 7.68
CA LEU A 474 28.97 -1.65 8.67
C LEU A 474 29.34 -0.27 8.08
N SER A 475 29.80 -0.22 6.83
CA SER A 475 30.11 1.04 6.13
C SER A 475 28.86 1.89 5.85
N SER A 476 27.67 1.28 5.73
CA SER A 476 26.38 1.98 5.61
C SER A 476 25.73 2.33 6.95
N GLY A 477 26.46 2.20 8.06
CA GLY A 477 25.99 2.64 9.39
C GLY A 477 25.06 1.65 10.11
N HIS A 478 25.07 0.36 9.75
CA HIS A 478 24.37 -0.65 10.54
C HIS A 478 24.96 -0.75 11.95
N CYS A 479 24.11 -0.57 12.97
CA CYS A 479 24.51 -0.73 14.36
C CYS A 479 25.00 -2.15 14.66
N THR A 480 26.19 -2.27 15.26
CA THR A 480 26.85 -3.54 15.60
C THR A 480 26.19 -4.30 16.75
N ASN A 481 25.52 -3.58 17.67
CA ASN A 481 24.90 -4.13 18.87
C ASN A 481 23.36 -4.21 18.80
N VAL A 482 22.81 -4.38 17.59
CA VAL A 482 21.38 -4.71 17.46
C VAL A 482 21.16 -6.14 17.95
N ARG A 483 20.05 -6.38 18.62
CA ARG A 483 19.62 -7.72 19.04
C ARG A 483 18.43 -8.21 18.21
N ASP A 484 18.38 -9.50 17.91
CA ASP A 484 17.26 -10.19 17.25
C ASP A 484 16.08 -10.46 18.22
N ASN A 485 15.12 -11.33 17.88
CA ASN A 485 14.00 -11.68 18.77
C ASN A 485 14.39 -12.68 19.89
N TYR A 486 15.47 -13.46 19.72
CA TYR A 486 15.99 -14.34 20.76
C TYR A 486 16.92 -13.61 21.75
N GLY A 487 17.40 -12.42 21.35
CA GLY A 487 18.28 -11.54 22.11
C GLY A 487 19.75 -11.56 21.66
N TRP A 488 20.07 -12.34 20.64
CA TRP A 488 21.41 -12.53 20.09
C TRP A 488 21.83 -11.29 19.30
N SER A 489 23.14 -11.01 19.26
CA SER A 489 23.70 -9.92 18.44
C SER A 489 24.56 -10.48 17.30
N PRO A 490 24.90 -9.70 16.26
CA PRO A 490 25.77 -10.15 15.16
C PRO A 490 27.12 -10.72 15.61
N LEU A 491 27.62 -10.31 16.79
CA LEU A 491 28.86 -10.85 17.37
C LEU A 491 28.65 -12.22 18.04
N HIS A 492 27.47 -12.48 18.64
CA HIS A 492 27.13 -13.82 19.11
C HIS A 492 27.02 -14.78 17.91
N GLU A 493 26.35 -14.38 16.83
CA GLU A 493 26.25 -15.21 15.60
C GLU A 493 27.61 -15.48 14.96
N ALA A 494 28.46 -14.45 14.85
CA ALA A 494 29.82 -14.62 14.36
C ALA A 494 30.66 -15.54 15.27
N ALA A 495 30.41 -15.53 16.58
CA ALA A 495 31.07 -16.41 17.55
C ALA A 495 30.58 -17.86 17.50
N ASN A 496 29.26 -18.08 17.45
CA ASN A 496 28.61 -19.39 17.23
C ASN A 496 29.18 -20.15 16.04
N HIS A 497 29.42 -19.44 14.93
CA HIS A 497 29.93 -20.02 13.69
C HIS A 497 31.45 -19.90 13.52
N GLY A 498 32.16 -19.33 14.50
CA GLY A 498 33.62 -19.24 14.49
C GLY A 498 34.23 -18.31 13.43
N TYR A 499 33.46 -17.38 12.86
CA TYR A 499 33.92 -16.48 11.78
C TYR A 499 34.81 -15.35 12.29
N VAL A 500 36.06 -15.69 12.64
CA VAL A 500 37.06 -14.82 13.29
C VAL A 500 37.23 -13.46 12.58
N ASP A 501 37.23 -13.42 11.24
CA ASP A 501 37.42 -12.17 10.50
C ASP A 501 36.16 -11.28 10.45
N ILE A 502 34.96 -11.85 10.58
CA ILE A 502 33.72 -11.10 10.81
C ILE A 502 33.73 -10.49 12.21
N ALA A 503 34.11 -11.27 13.23
CA ALA A 503 34.22 -10.77 14.59
C ALA A 503 35.24 -9.61 14.70
N LYS A 504 36.39 -9.67 14.02
CA LYS A 504 37.33 -8.54 13.91
C LYS A 504 36.68 -7.28 13.36
N LEU A 505 35.88 -7.38 12.28
CA LEU A 505 35.18 -6.25 11.69
C LEU A 505 34.11 -5.67 12.64
N LEU A 506 33.31 -6.53 13.27
CA LEU A 506 32.31 -6.12 14.26
C LEU A 506 32.94 -5.40 15.46
N LEU A 507 34.00 -5.97 16.05
CA LEU A 507 34.73 -5.38 17.19
C LEU A 507 35.39 -4.04 16.81
N LYS A 508 35.98 -3.95 15.62
CA LYS A 508 36.52 -2.68 15.06
C LYS A 508 35.43 -1.61 14.90
N HIS A 509 34.18 -2.00 14.65
CA HIS A 509 33.01 -1.12 14.57
C HIS A 509 32.19 -1.07 15.89
N GLY A 510 32.83 -1.33 17.03
CA GLY A 510 32.26 -1.08 18.35
C GLY A 510 31.26 -2.14 18.85
N ALA A 511 31.32 -3.37 18.33
CA ALA A 511 30.56 -4.48 18.91
C ALA A 511 30.99 -4.73 20.37
N ASN A 512 30.01 -4.96 21.24
CA ASN A 512 30.24 -5.20 22.66
C ASN A 512 30.71 -6.65 22.89
N VAL A 513 32.00 -6.81 23.17
CA VAL A 513 32.66 -8.10 23.41
C VAL A 513 32.10 -8.85 24.65
N ASN A 514 31.47 -8.13 25.58
CA ASN A 514 30.85 -8.64 26.81
C ASN A 514 29.33 -8.45 26.82
N ASP A 515 28.68 -8.48 25.64
CA ASP A 515 27.22 -8.41 25.57
C ASP A 515 26.60 -9.69 26.18
N PRO A 516 25.68 -9.60 27.15
CA PRO A 516 25.06 -10.75 27.84
C PRO A 516 23.82 -11.30 27.12
N GLY A 517 23.65 -10.93 25.84
CA GLY A 517 22.44 -11.18 25.07
C GLY A 517 21.18 -10.56 25.69
N GLY A 518 20.02 -10.90 25.11
CA GLY A 518 18.71 -10.53 25.63
C GLY A 518 18.33 -11.27 26.91
N THR A 519 17.18 -10.91 27.48
CA THR A 519 16.64 -11.59 28.68
C THR A 519 16.46 -13.09 28.50
N SER A 520 16.19 -13.55 27.27
CA SER A 520 16.11 -14.97 26.90
C SER A 520 17.45 -15.66 26.70
N CYS A 521 18.56 -14.92 26.51
CA CYS A 521 19.91 -15.47 26.33
C CYS A 521 20.57 -15.91 27.65
N LYS A 522 19.89 -15.78 28.80
CA LYS A 522 20.41 -16.17 30.13
C LYS A 522 21.80 -15.60 30.47
N GLY A 523 22.19 -14.43 29.99
CA GLY A 523 23.52 -13.87 30.28
C GLY A 523 24.69 -14.61 29.62
N VAL A 524 24.42 -15.48 28.63
CA VAL A 524 25.43 -16.00 27.69
C VAL A 524 26.06 -14.82 26.95
N THR A 525 27.36 -14.90 26.67
CA THR A 525 28.12 -13.88 25.91
C THR A 525 28.80 -14.53 24.71
N PRO A 526 29.27 -13.75 23.71
CA PRO A 526 29.99 -14.30 22.55
C PRO A 526 31.20 -15.21 22.90
N LEU A 527 31.81 -15.03 24.08
CA LEU A 527 32.89 -15.90 24.55
C LEU A 527 32.36 -17.26 25.07
N HIS A 528 31.17 -17.29 25.67
CA HIS A 528 30.48 -18.53 26.03
C HIS A 528 30.02 -19.28 24.77
N ASP A 529 29.49 -18.58 23.75
CA ASP A 529 29.10 -19.18 22.46
C ASP A 529 30.30 -19.86 21.78
N ALA A 530 31.42 -19.14 21.69
CA ALA A 530 32.66 -19.66 21.14
C ALA A 530 33.20 -20.88 21.93
N ALA A 531 32.99 -20.93 23.25
CA ALA A 531 33.36 -22.08 24.08
C ALA A 531 32.42 -23.28 23.86
N CYS A 532 31.10 -23.07 23.86
CA CYS A 532 30.07 -24.08 23.60
C CYS A 532 30.24 -24.80 22.25
N CYS A 533 30.86 -24.13 21.27
CA CYS A 533 31.14 -24.64 19.93
C CYS A 533 32.61 -25.05 19.69
N GLY A 534 33.52 -24.82 20.66
CA GLY A 534 34.94 -25.21 20.57
C GLY A 534 35.78 -24.36 19.60
N HIS A 535 35.44 -23.09 19.42
CA HIS A 535 36.07 -22.20 18.45
C HIS A 535 37.28 -21.44 19.06
N PHE A 536 38.36 -22.16 19.36
CA PHE A 536 39.55 -21.64 20.06
C PHE A 536 40.10 -20.32 19.48
N SER A 537 40.18 -20.20 18.16
CA SER A 537 40.66 -18.97 17.49
C SER A 537 39.71 -17.77 17.64
N MET A 538 38.41 -18.01 17.85
CA MET A 538 37.43 -16.99 18.23
C MET A 538 37.59 -16.62 19.71
N MET A 539 37.76 -17.61 20.59
CA MET A 539 37.95 -17.39 22.02
C MET A 539 39.19 -16.51 22.29
N HIS A 540 40.34 -16.83 21.69
CA HIS A 540 41.54 -15.99 21.79
C HIS A 540 41.32 -14.57 21.24
N LEU A 541 40.59 -14.41 20.11
CA LEU A 541 40.27 -13.08 19.58
C LEU A 541 39.43 -12.27 20.57
N LEU A 542 38.37 -12.86 21.11
CA LEU A 542 37.48 -12.20 22.06
C LEU A 542 38.24 -11.82 23.35
N ILE A 543 39.06 -12.72 23.89
CA ILE A 543 39.92 -12.45 25.05
C ILE A 543 40.90 -11.31 24.75
N GLN A 544 41.58 -11.33 23.59
CA GLN A 544 42.49 -10.26 23.15
C GLN A 544 41.78 -8.90 23.00
N HIS A 545 40.48 -8.90 22.67
CA HIS A 545 39.64 -7.71 22.59
C HIS A 545 38.91 -7.36 23.90
N GLY A 546 39.23 -8.00 25.02
CA GLY A 546 38.72 -7.63 26.35
C GLY A 546 37.49 -8.41 26.83
N ALA A 547 37.24 -9.62 26.33
CA ALA A 547 36.24 -10.51 26.88
C ALA A 547 36.60 -10.91 28.34
N THR A 548 35.63 -10.77 29.24
CA THR A 548 35.81 -11.02 30.68
C THR A 548 35.54 -12.49 30.97
N VAL A 549 36.61 -13.29 31.02
CA VAL A 549 36.55 -14.76 31.23
C VAL A 549 35.85 -15.19 32.52
N THR A 550 35.77 -14.30 33.52
CA THR A 550 35.14 -14.54 34.83
C THR A 550 33.64 -14.24 34.89
N LEU A 551 33.03 -13.77 33.80
CA LEU A 551 31.57 -13.64 33.70
C LEU A 551 30.88 -15.00 33.79
N LYS A 552 29.58 -14.97 34.11
CA LYS A 552 28.75 -16.17 34.26
C LYS A 552 27.39 -16.00 33.61
N THR A 553 26.85 -17.11 33.13
CA THR A 553 25.43 -17.23 32.76
C THR A 553 24.54 -17.05 34.00
N HIS A 554 23.25 -16.78 33.80
CA HIS A 554 22.25 -16.70 34.86
C HIS A 554 22.09 -18.04 35.61
N ASP A 555 22.44 -19.17 34.99
CA ASP A 555 22.48 -20.49 35.61
C ASP A 555 23.77 -20.75 36.40
N GLY A 556 24.75 -19.82 36.35
CA GLY A 556 25.98 -19.86 37.14
C GLY A 556 27.14 -20.62 36.51
N GLU A 557 27.08 -20.87 35.20
CA GLU A 557 28.15 -21.46 34.40
C GLU A 557 29.16 -20.39 33.99
N THR A 558 30.42 -20.78 33.87
CA THR A 558 31.52 -19.97 33.34
C THR A 558 31.89 -20.44 31.92
N VAL A 559 32.71 -19.65 31.22
CA VAL A 559 33.33 -20.03 29.94
C VAL A 559 34.07 -21.38 30.04
N LEU A 560 34.69 -21.68 31.20
CA LEU A 560 35.36 -22.95 31.45
C LEU A 560 34.38 -24.11 31.62
N ASP A 561 33.28 -23.92 32.36
CA ASP A 561 32.21 -24.92 32.44
C ASP A 561 31.68 -25.27 31.03
N CYS A 562 31.42 -24.25 30.19
CA CYS A 562 30.94 -24.42 28.82
C CYS A 562 31.96 -25.14 27.90
N LEU A 563 33.25 -24.97 28.16
CA LEU A 563 34.34 -25.61 27.42
C LEU A 563 34.55 -27.08 27.83
N GLU A 564 34.43 -27.39 29.13
CA GLU A 564 34.36 -28.79 29.62
C GLU A 564 33.16 -29.50 29.00
N ASP A 565 31.98 -28.86 29.03
CA ASP A 565 30.73 -29.37 28.46
C ASP A 565 30.83 -29.63 26.95
N TRP A 566 31.56 -28.80 26.20
CA TRP A 566 31.87 -29.08 24.78
C TRP A 566 32.81 -30.28 24.64
N ARG A 567 33.85 -30.39 25.49
CA ARG A 567 34.82 -31.48 25.41
C ARG A 567 34.19 -32.84 25.67
N ASP A 568 33.30 -32.94 26.65
CA ASP A 568 32.56 -34.16 27.01
C ASP A 568 31.54 -34.57 25.92
N ARG A 569 31.12 -33.64 25.04
CA ARG A 569 30.26 -33.93 23.87
C ARG A 569 30.99 -34.46 22.64
N VAL A 570 32.34 -34.40 22.59
CA VAL A 570 33.10 -34.77 21.38
C VAL A 570 34.00 -35.98 21.63
N GLU A 571 33.54 -37.15 21.15
CA GLU A 571 34.18 -38.45 21.35
C GLU A 571 35.64 -38.49 20.84
N ASP A 572 35.86 -38.15 19.56
CA ASP A 572 37.18 -38.11 18.92
C ASP A 572 37.61 -36.67 18.59
N LEU A 573 38.78 -36.26 19.10
CA LEU A 573 39.37 -34.94 18.83
C LEU A 573 40.68 -35.07 18.07
N SER A 574 40.88 -34.25 17.03
CA SER A 574 42.14 -34.29 16.26
C SER A 574 43.34 -33.91 17.16
N PRO A 575 44.54 -34.47 16.96
CA PRO A 575 45.71 -34.13 17.79
C PRO A 575 46.04 -32.63 17.81
N LYS A 576 45.73 -31.90 16.74
CA LYS A 576 45.86 -30.43 16.69
C LYS A 576 44.83 -29.75 17.59
N HIS A 577 43.55 -30.13 17.48
CA HIS A 577 42.48 -29.55 18.28
C HIS A 577 42.59 -29.93 19.76
N LEU A 578 43.22 -31.07 20.08
CA LEU A 578 43.53 -31.45 21.46
C LEU A 578 44.59 -30.52 22.09
N VAL A 579 45.65 -30.17 21.35
CA VAL A 579 46.65 -29.19 21.80
C VAL A 579 46.04 -27.79 21.94
N GLU A 580 45.14 -27.40 21.03
CA GLU A 580 44.42 -26.12 21.11
C GLU A 580 43.41 -26.09 22.29
N TYR A 581 42.75 -27.22 22.56
CA TYR A 581 41.91 -27.40 23.75
C TYR A 581 42.73 -27.33 25.04
N ASP A 582 43.80 -28.12 25.17
CA ASP A 582 44.61 -28.19 26.38
C ASP A 582 45.24 -26.83 26.72
N ALA A 583 45.62 -26.05 25.69
CA ALA A 583 46.10 -24.68 25.85
C ALA A 583 45.01 -23.73 26.37
N MET A 584 43.83 -23.71 25.73
CA MET A 584 42.69 -22.85 26.10
C MET A 584 42.13 -23.21 27.48
N TYR A 585 41.94 -24.51 27.74
CA TYR A 585 41.50 -25.03 29.03
C TYR A 585 42.46 -24.61 30.14
N LYS A 586 43.78 -24.71 29.90
CA LYS A 586 44.78 -24.26 30.87
C LYS A 586 44.67 -22.75 31.13
N GLU A 587 44.69 -21.93 30.09
CA GLU A 587 44.60 -20.46 30.16
C GLU A 587 43.36 -20.00 30.96
N LEU A 588 42.21 -20.66 30.76
CA LEU A 588 40.99 -20.40 31.52
C LEU A 588 41.05 -20.94 32.95
N SER A 589 41.62 -22.13 33.19
CA SER A 589 41.73 -22.75 34.52
C SER A 589 42.70 -22.03 35.47
N ASP A 590 43.72 -21.34 34.92
CA ASP A 590 44.64 -20.49 35.70
C ASP A 590 43.92 -19.21 36.23
N VAL A 591 42.74 -18.87 35.69
CA VAL A 591 41.94 -17.68 36.07
C VAL A 591 40.60 -18.02 36.74
N ILE A 592 39.98 -19.16 36.41
CA ILE A 592 38.63 -19.55 36.86
C ILE A 592 38.72 -20.66 37.92
N PRO A 593 38.24 -20.44 39.17
CA PRO A 593 38.37 -21.43 40.24
C PRO A 593 37.43 -22.64 40.06
N LEU A 594 38.04 -23.82 39.85
CA LEU A 594 37.38 -25.10 39.58
C LEU A 594 36.35 -25.53 40.65
N LYS A 595 35.17 -25.98 40.19
CA LYS A 595 34.09 -26.53 41.05
C LYS A 595 34.45 -27.93 41.58
N LYS A 596 34.39 -28.14 42.89
CA LYS A 596 34.43 -29.49 43.48
C LYS A 596 33.11 -30.23 43.20
N LYS A 597 33.14 -31.24 42.32
CA LYS A 597 31.94 -32.02 41.90
C LYS A 597 31.18 -32.58 43.11
N ARG A 598 29.88 -32.29 43.19
CA ARG A 598 28.98 -32.69 44.29
C ARG A 598 28.15 -33.89 43.84
N LYS A 599 28.29 -35.05 44.50
CA LYS A 599 27.37 -36.19 44.30
C LYS A 599 25.93 -35.74 44.62
N ARG A 600 24.98 -36.13 43.76
CA ARG A 600 23.56 -36.31 44.13
C ARG A 600 23.23 -37.80 44.15
N SER A 601 22.23 -38.16 44.94
CA SER A 601 22.03 -39.50 45.49
C SER A 601 20.93 -40.29 44.79
N ASN A 602 21.23 -41.56 44.48
CA ASN A 602 20.20 -42.60 44.45
C ASN A 602 19.89 -43.01 45.91
N ASP A 603 18.61 -43.25 46.21
CA ASP A 603 18.12 -44.22 47.21
C ASP A 603 16.58 -44.16 47.29
N VAL A 604 15.82 -45.23 47.58
CA VAL A 604 15.98 -46.67 47.24
C VAL A 604 14.68 -47.44 47.55
N ARG A 605 14.47 -48.58 46.85
CA ARG A 605 13.73 -49.84 47.18
C ARG A 605 12.95 -50.35 45.96
N THR A 606 13.31 -51.45 45.27
CA THR A 606 13.55 -52.87 45.67
C THR A 606 12.28 -53.60 46.15
N SER A 607 11.94 -54.81 45.69
CA SER A 607 12.47 -55.65 44.59
C SER A 607 11.51 -56.82 44.32
N ASP A 608 11.66 -57.54 43.19
CA ASP A 608 11.92 -59.01 43.14
C ASP A 608 11.81 -59.57 41.70
N GLU A 609 12.20 -60.84 41.51
CA GLU A 609 12.59 -61.47 40.23
C GLU A 609 11.47 -62.34 39.61
N GLY A 610 11.51 -62.78 38.33
CA GLY A 610 12.46 -62.56 37.23
C GLY A 610 12.33 -63.63 36.11
N SER A 611 13.25 -63.62 35.12
CA SER A 611 13.41 -64.59 34.00
C SER A 611 12.26 -64.66 32.96
N THR A 612 12.43 -64.96 31.65
CA THR A 612 13.56 -65.13 30.69
C THR A 612 12.98 -64.92 29.26
N SER A 613 13.68 -64.70 28.14
CA SER A 613 15.08 -64.89 27.72
C SER A 613 15.46 -63.98 26.52
N SER A 614 16.78 -63.86 26.26
CA SER A 614 17.51 -63.89 24.97
C SER A 614 16.75 -63.92 23.62
N GLU A 615 17.26 -63.38 22.49
CA GLU A 615 18.67 -63.14 22.10
C GLU A 615 18.95 -61.80 21.38
N THR A 616 20.24 -61.44 21.31
CA THR A 616 20.84 -60.37 20.49
C THR A 616 20.93 -60.74 19.00
N TYR A 617 21.01 -59.75 18.10
CA TYR A 617 22.12 -59.67 17.13
C TYR A 617 22.27 -58.27 16.51
N GLU A 618 23.50 -57.78 16.42
CA GLU A 618 23.88 -56.65 15.55
C GLU A 618 23.90 -57.09 14.08
N ILE A 619 23.90 -56.14 13.13
CA ILE A 619 24.96 -56.09 12.08
C ILE A 619 24.99 -54.78 11.27
N ARG A 620 26.17 -54.13 11.33
CA ARG A 620 26.88 -53.31 10.32
C ARG A 620 26.15 -52.17 9.58
N LYS A 621 26.65 -50.95 9.85
CA LYS A 621 26.69 -49.84 8.86
C LYS A 621 27.46 -50.27 7.60
N ILE A 622 26.99 -49.86 6.42
CA ILE A 622 27.72 -49.96 5.14
C ILE A 622 28.25 -48.55 4.78
N SER A 623 29.44 -48.48 4.17
CA SER A 623 30.03 -47.20 3.74
C SER A 623 29.35 -46.66 2.47
N ALA A 624 29.13 -45.34 2.41
CA ALA A 624 28.51 -44.65 1.27
C ALA A 624 29.25 -44.89 -0.07
N GLY A 625 30.55 -45.20 -0.04
CA GLY A 625 31.34 -45.54 -1.23
C GLY A 625 30.99 -46.89 -1.87
N GLU A 626 30.37 -47.81 -1.11
CA GLU A 626 29.90 -49.11 -1.59
C GLU A 626 28.55 -48.99 -2.31
N ASP A 627 27.66 -48.16 -1.74
CA ASP A 627 26.27 -48.02 -2.20
C ASP A 627 26.16 -47.20 -3.48
N TYR A 628 27.04 -46.20 -3.65
CA TYR A 628 27.18 -45.46 -4.91
C TYR A 628 27.55 -46.38 -6.09
N LYS A 629 28.46 -47.36 -5.87
CA LYS A 629 28.85 -48.34 -6.89
C LYS A 629 27.71 -49.31 -7.21
N ARG A 630 26.92 -49.75 -6.22
CA ARG A 630 25.72 -50.57 -6.42
C ARG A 630 24.65 -49.84 -7.23
N THR A 631 24.40 -48.58 -6.92
CA THR A 631 23.38 -47.75 -7.58
C THR A 631 23.65 -47.59 -9.08
N ILE A 632 24.90 -47.31 -9.46
CA ILE A 632 25.29 -47.19 -10.87
C ILE A 632 25.25 -48.53 -11.63
N ALA A 633 25.46 -49.66 -10.94
CA ALA A 633 25.29 -50.99 -11.55
C ALA A 633 23.81 -51.29 -11.86
N SER A 634 22.90 -51.04 -10.91
CA SER A 634 21.46 -51.31 -11.06
C SER A 634 20.81 -50.53 -12.22
N LEU A 635 21.27 -49.32 -12.50
CA LEU A 635 20.74 -48.46 -13.56
C LEU A 635 21.00 -48.95 -15.00
N ARG A 636 21.76 -50.04 -15.19
CA ARG A 636 22.04 -50.60 -16.53
C ARG A 636 21.17 -51.80 -16.93
N THR A 637 20.36 -52.36 -16.04
CA THR A 637 19.66 -53.64 -16.30
C THR A 637 18.25 -53.74 -15.71
N PHE A 638 17.30 -52.91 -16.16
CA PHE A 638 15.87 -53.25 -16.04
C PHE A 638 15.00 -52.68 -17.18
N ASN A 639 15.03 -53.35 -18.33
CA ASN A 639 14.09 -53.07 -19.43
C ASN A 639 13.68 -54.39 -20.13
N LYS A 640 13.02 -55.28 -19.37
CA LYS A 640 12.41 -56.54 -19.86
C LYS A 640 11.56 -57.21 -18.77
N THR A 641 10.52 -57.94 -19.22
CA THR A 641 9.68 -58.91 -18.46
C THR A 641 8.83 -58.37 -17.29
N ASN A 642 7.63 -58.86 -16.96
CA ASN A 642 6.62 -59.74 -17.60
C ASN A 642 5.28 -59.43 -16.85
N THR A 643 4.12 -59.14 -17.47
CA THR A 643 3.12 -60.07 -18.08
C THR A 643 2.66 -61.26 -17.21
N VAL A 644 1.33 -61.39 -17.00
CA VAL A 644 0.57 -62.64 -16.65
C VAL A 644 0.77 -63.13 -15.18
N SER A 645 -0.22 -63.59 -14.39
CA SER A 645 -1.69 -63.84 -14.55
C SER A 645 -2.44 -63.95 -13.20
N ALA A 646 -3.77 -63.68 -13.21
CA ALA A 646 -4.90 -64.39 -12.55
C ALA A 646 -4.81 -64.86 -11.05
N SER A 647 -5.89 -65.07 -10.29
CA SER A 647 -7.24 -65.56 -10.67
C SER A 647 -8.29 -65.48 -9.53
N LYS A 648 -9.59 -65.48 -9.92
CA LYS A 648 -10.81 -65.81 -9.11
C LYS A 648 -11.14 -64.86 -7.94
N GLY A 649 -12.39 -64.55 -7.60
CA GLY A 649 -13.75 -64.84 -8.14
C GLY A 649 -14.77 -64.15 -7.20
N ASN A 650 -16.09 -64.12 -7.38
CA ASN A 650 -17.00 -64.62 -8.42
C ASN A 650 -18.39 -63.92 -8.23
N ASN A 651 -19.36 -64.18 -9.13
CA ASN A 651 -20.76 -63.67 -9.16
C ASN A 651 -20.89 -62.26 -9.81
N GLU A 652 -21.61 -62.05 -10.92
CA GLU A 652 -23.01 -62.37 -11.30
C GLU A 652 -24.05 -61.55 -10.50
N ALA A 653 -25.03 -60.86 -11.12
CA ALA A 653 -25.27 -60.47 -12.52
C ALA A 653 -26.09 -59.14 -12.51
N VAL A 654 -26.30 -58.38 -13.59
CA VAL A 654 -27.24 -58.66 -14.71
C VAL A 654 -26.93 -57.70 -15.88
N THR A 655 -27.18 -58.16 -17.11
CA THR A 655 -26.96 -57.41 -18.36
C THR A 655 -28.15 -56.53 -18.78
N LYS A 656 -27.86 -55.39 -19.43
CA LYS A 656 -28.51 -55.00 -20.71
C LYS A 656 -27.69 -53.93 -21.46
N ALA A 657 -27.88 -53.86 -22.76
CA ALA A 657 -27.19 -52.97 -23.72
C ALA A 657 -28.20 -52.53 -24.81
N ILE A 658 -27.72 -51.91 -25.91
CA ILE A 658 -28.48 -51.33 -27.04
C ILE A 658 -29.07 -49.96 -26.64
N THR A 659 -28.56 -48.78 -27.05
CA THR A 659 -28.25 -48.16 -28.39
C THR A 659 -29.52 -47.58 -29.09
N PRO A 660 -29.45 -46.71 -30.14
CA PRO A 660 -29.78 -45.27 -29.94
C PRO A 660 -30.75 -44.63 -30.97
N LEU A 661 -30.95 -43.29 -30.84
CA LEU A 661 -31.51 -42.30 -31.81
C LEU A 661 -33.05 -42.16 -31.99
N ILE A 662 -33.48 -40.91 -32.28
CA ILE A 662 -34.68 -40.46 -33.06
C ILE A 662 -36.07 -40.64 -32.34
N ASN A 663 -37.04 -39.69 -32.35
CA ASN A 663 -37.16 -38.33 -32.94
C ASN A 663 -38.23 -37.43 -32.23
N GLU A 664 -38.36 -36.16 -32.67
CA GLU A 664 -39.55 -35.23 -32.82
C GLU A 664 -40.83 -35.37 -31.92
N GLU A 665 -41.62 -34.36 -31.53
CA GLU A 665 -42.11 -33.05 -32.08
C GLU A 665 -42.32 -32.00 -30.92
N GLN A 666 -42.78 -30.74 -30.97
CA GLN A 666 -43.12 -29.61 -31.92
C GLN A 666 -42.96 -28.27 -31.10
N VAL A 667 -42.83 -27.01 -31.57
CA VAL A 667 -43.71 -26.04 -32.33
C VAL A 667 -44.98 -25.63 -31.52
N LEU A 668 -45.43 -24.36 -31.35
CA LEU A 668 -45.25 -23.01 -31.98
C LEU A 668 -44.52 -21.97 -31.05
N VAL A 669 -43.87 -20.86 -31.47
CA VAL A 669 -44.21 -19.71 -32.39
C VAL A 669 -45.24 -18.73 -31.76
N ASP A 670 -45.21 -17.39 -31.89
CA ASP A 670 -44.33 -16.38 -32.57
C ASP A 670 -43.44 -15.59 -31.56
N ASP A 671 -42.45 -14.71 -31.85
CA ASP A 671 -41.94 -14.01 -33.07
C ASP A 671 -42.70 -12.68 -33.45
N TRP A 672 -42.22 -11.66 -34.22
CA TRP A 672 -41.02 -11.46 -35.07
C TRP A 672 -40.76 -9.98 -35.59
N LEU A 673 -39.60 -9.75 -36.28
CA LEU A 673 -39.24 -8.74 -37.32
C LEU A 673 -39.08 -7.21 -37.03
N GLU A 674 -38.39 -6.39 -37.84
CA GLU A 674 -37.13 -6.49 -38.65
C GLU A 674 -36.67 -5.03 -39.01
N ASP A 675 -35.50 -4.74 -39.61
CA ASP A 675 -35.22 -4.55 -41.06
C ASP A 675 -33.75 -4.03 -41.19
N ASP A 676 -32.93 -4.23 -42.24
CA ASP A 676 -33.16 -4.90 -43.53
C ASP A 676 -31.83 -5.39 -44.20
N ILE A 677 -31.97 -6.37 -45.13
CA ILE A 677 -31.22 -6.64 -46.40
C ILE A 677 -29.69 -6.36 -46.53
N ARG A 678 -28.83 -7.16 -47.22
CA ARG A 678 -28.67 -8.57 -47.74
C ARG A 678 -27.37 -8.52 -48.62
N ASP A 679 -26.78 -9.47 -49.37
CA ASP A 679 -26.88 -10.91 -49.78
C ASP A 679 -25.49 -11.27 -50.44
N ALA A 680 -25.04 -12.46 -50.87
CA ALA A 680 -25.53 -13.84 -50.83
C ALA A 680 -24.38 -14.89 -51.00
N ALA A 681 -24.47 -16.02 -50.28
CA ALA A 681 -24.27 -17.40 -50.80
C ALA A 681 -22.96 -17.88 -51.51
N LYS A 682 -22.12 -18.68 -50.81
CA LYS A 682 -21.90 -20.16 -51.00
C LYS A 682 -20.47 -20.70 -50.71
N LYS A 683 -20.41 -21.74 -49.86
CA LYS A 683 -19.68 -23.06 -50.01
C LYS A 683 -18.15 -23.04 -50.25
N LYS A 684 -17.34 -23.93 -49.67
CA LYS A 684 -17.60 -25.17 -48.92
C LYS A 684 -16.40 -25.58 -48.04
N SER A 685 -16.63 -26.63 -47.24
CA SER A 685 -15.67 -27.47 -46.51
C SER A 685 -14.48 -28.00 -47.38
N THR A 686 -13.42 -28.63 -46.87
CA THR A 686 -13.37 -29.56 -45.71
C THR A 686 -11.92 -29.86 -45.25
N ASN A 687 -11.77 -30.30 -44.00
CA ASN A 687 -10.78 -31.23 -43.42
C ASN A 687 -9.48 -31.56 -44.21
N ASN A 688 -8.31 -31.44 -43.57
CA ASN A 688 -7.68 -32.56 -42.84
C ASN A 688 -6.30 -32.25 -42.22
N HIS A 689 -6.11 -32.64 -40.95
CA HIS A 689 -4.83 -33.11 -40.39
C HIS A 689 -4.44 -34.47 -41.05
N PRO A 690 -3.20 -35.03 -40.95
CA PRO A 690 -2.31 -34.97 -39.77
C PRO A 690 -0.78 -35.17 -40.01
N ILE A 691 -0.02 -35.48 -38.93
CA ILE A 691 1.24 -36.29 -38.89
C ILE A 691 2.51 -35.67 -39.54
N THR A 692 3.76 -35.73 -39.02
CA THR A 692 4.40 -35.77 -37.67
C THR A 692 5.94 -35.60 -37.86
N ILE A 693 6.71 -35.67 -36.77
CA ILE A 693 7.91 -36.57 -36.60
C ILE A 693 9.33 -35.94 -36.55
N LYS A 694 9.96 -36.09 -35.35
CA LYS A 694 11.41 -36.27 -35.03
C LYS A 694 12.37 -35.07 -35.24
N ARG A 695 13.07 -34.61 -34.18
CA ARG A 695 14.33 -35.13 -33.56
C ARG A 695 15.55 -35.00 -34.50
N LYS A 696 16.76 -34.64 -34.07
CA LYS A 696 17.50 -35.12 -32.88
C LYS A 696 18.71 -34.20 -32.51
N SER A 697 18.85 -33.87 -31.22
CA SER A 697 20.01 -34.06 -30.28
C SER A 697 21.49 -33.75 -30.64
N SER A 698 22.20 -33.22 -29.61
CA SER A 698 23.52 -33.66 -29.07
C SER A 698 24.83 -33.44 -29.89
N ASP A 699 26.03 -33.22 -29.32
CA ASP A 699 26.48 -33.14 -27.90
C ASP A 699 27.89 -32.49 -27.76
N GLY A 700 28.33 -32.24 -26.51
CA GLY A 700 29.74 -31.97 -26.12
C GLY A 700 30.08 -30.50 -25.78
N ASN A 701 30.71 -30.15 -24.66
CA ASN A 701 32.03 -30.52 -24.08
C ASN A 701 33.24 -29.95 -24.90
N LEU A 702 34.33 -29.44 -24.30
CA LEU A 702 34.86 -29.64 -22.94
C LEU A 702 35.78 -28.47 -22.47
N GLU A 703 35.85 -28.28 -21.14
CA GLU A 703 37.04 -27.90 -20.32
C GLU A 703 37.79 -26.54 -20.37
N ASN A 704 38.25 -26.22 -19.14
CA ASN A 704 39.49 -25.57 -18.70
C ASN A 704 39.65 -24.04 -18.63
N THR A 705 40.11 -23.64 -17.44
CA THR A 705 40.50 -22.27 -17.06
C THR A 705 42.02 -22.15 -17.02
N THR A 706 42.54 -20.97 -17.39
CA THR A 706 43.89 -20.53 -16.96
C THR A 706 43.85 -19.06 -16.53
N LYS A 707 44.83 -18.64 -15.71
CA LYS A 707 44.81 -17.37 -14.97
C LYS A 707 45.83 -16.35 -15.51
N LYS A 708 45.34 -15.14 -15.82
CA LYS A 708 45.72 -13.85 -15.18
C LYS A 708 47.19 -13.33 -15.36
N LEU A 709 47.33 -11.99 -15.41
CA LEU A 709 48.57 -11.19 -15.26
C LEU A 709 49.50 -11.11 -16.51
N ARG A 710 50.29 -10.05 -16.79
CA ARG A 710 50.37 -8.64 -16.26
C ARG A 710 51.24 -7.72 -17.16
N LEU A 711 50.95 -6.41 -17.09
CA LEU A 711 51.87 -5.23 -17.11
C LEU A 711 53.12 -5.16 -18.04
N ASN A 712 53.17 -4.11 -18.88
CA ASN A 712 54.12 -2.96 -18.85
C ASN A 712 54.07 -2.18 -20.19
N GLY A 713 54.24 -0.86 -20.27
CA GLY A 713 54.40 0.21 -19.27
C GLY A 713 54.80 1.55 -19.93
N SER A 714 54.93 2.65 -19.16
CA SER A 714 55.79 3.87 -19.37
C SER A 714 55.88 4.60 -20.75
N CYS A 715 56.04 5.93 -20.86
CA CYS A 715 56.15 7.02 -19.88
C CYS A 715 56.00 8.44 -20.52
N GLN A 716 55.68 9.45 -19.68
CA GLN A 716 56.06 10.88 -19.73
C GLN A 716 56.22 11.70 -21.05
N SER A 717 55.48 12.81 -21.12
CA SER A 717 55.92 14.18 -21.49
C SER A 717 54.88 15.18 -20.95
N LYS A 718 55.09 16.44 -20.52
CA LYS A 718 56.12 17.51 -20.51
C LYS A 718 55.59 18.81 -21.18
N ASN A 719 55.75 19.91 -20.45
CA ASN A 719 55.26 21.28 -20.63
C ASN A 719 55.34 21.92 -22.04
N GLY A 720 54.32 22.75 -22.39
CA GLY A 720 54.48 24.23 -22.39
C GLY A 720 54.46 25.01 -23.73
N PHE A 721 53.76 26.17 -23.71
CA PHE A 721 53.81 27.32 -24.66
C PHE A 721 53.36 27.06 -26.13
N SER A 722 52.91 28.03 -26.94
CA SER A 722 52.23 29.35 -26.76
C SER A 722 51.78 29.90 -28.14
N THR A 723 51.08 31.07 -28.18
CA THR A 723 51.03 32.07 -29.31
C THR A 723 50.48 31.58 -30.67
N SER A 724 49.27 31.99 -31.11
CA SER A 724 48.90 33.24 -31.85
C SER A 724 49.26 33.18 -33.37
N GLU A 725 48.70 33.95 -34.31
CA GLU A 725 47.59 34.94 -34.40
C GLU A 725 46.40 34.33 -35.22
N GLY A 726 45.23 34.92 -35.52
CA GLY A 726 44.68 36.30 -35.47
C GLY A 726 44.27 36.81 -36.88
N SER A 727 43.06 37.36 -37.03
CA SER A 727 42.56 38.18 -38.18
C SER A 727 41.12 38.69 -37.91
N ASP A 728 40.69 39.69 -38.69
CA ASP A 728 39.63 40.70 -38.37
C ASP A 728 38.75 40.95 -39.64
N ASP A 729 37.56 41.60 -39.68
CA ASP A 729 36.65 42.29 -38.73
C ASP A 729 35.23 41.62 -38.80
N ASP A 730 34.15 41.89 -38.06
CA ASP A 730 33.67 42.96 -37.13
C ASP A 730 32.90 44.19 -37.73
N PHE A 731 32.23 44.96 -36.86
CA PHE A 731 31.23 46.05 -37.07
C PHE A 731 29.80 45.63 -37.52
N SER A 732 28.68 46.21 -37.05
CA SER A 732 28.42 47.34 -36.11
C SER A 732 26.94 47.33 -35.64
N ASP A 733 26.49 47.90 -34.51
CA ASP A 733 27.08 48.21 -33.18
C ASP A 733 25.99 48.84 -32.27
N ILE A 734 26.35 49.47 -31.14
CA ILE A 734 25.57 50.41 -30.28
C ILE A 734 24.58 49.73 -29.30
N VAL A 735 24.68 49.90 -27.96
CA VAL A 735 25.65 50.65 -27.11
C VAL A 735 25.71 49.93 -25.74
N GLU A 736 26.86 49.38 -25.32
CA GLU A 736 27.84 49.97 -24.37
C GLU A 736 27.42 49.94 -22.86
N LEU A 737 28.26 49.70 -21.84
CA LEU A 737 29.72 49.43 -21.73
C LEU A 737 30.00 48.58 -20.44
N PHE A 738 30.83 47.52 -20.53
CA PHE A 738 31.98 47.13 -19.65
C PHE A 738 31.76 46.95 -18.10
N GLU A 739 32.54 46.22 -17.28
CA GLU A 739 33.83 45.47 -17.40
C GLU A 739 33.96 44.32 -16.33
N GLU A 740 35.14 43.67 -16.21
CA GLU A 740 35.49 42.61 -15.23
C GLU A 740 35.86 43.14 -13.79
N PRO A 741 36.63 42.46 -12.87
CA PRO A 741 37.04 41.04 -12.71
C PRO A 741 36.94 40.43 -11.28
N LYS A 742 37.24 39.12 -11.16
CA LYS A 742 37.36 38.39 -9.87
C LYS A 742 38.79 38.41 -9.27
N LYS A 743 39.03 39.08 -8.12
CA LYS A 743 40.04 38.67 -7.11
C LYS A 743 39.92 39.38 -5.74
N ARG A 744 40.61 38.83 -4.73
CA ARG A 744 40.44 39.10 -3.28
C ARG A 744 41.15 40.38 -2.76
N LYS A 745 40.49 41.20 -1.91
CA LYS A 745 40.99 41.66 -0.56
C LYS A 745 40.06 42.64 0.21
N LYS A 746 39.78 42.30 1.48
CA LYS A 746 39.51 43.10 2.71
C LYS A 746 38.98 44.56 2.67
N LYS A 747 37.95 44.80 3.53
CA LYS A 747 37.51 46.07 4.21
C LYS A 747 36.77 47.10 3.30
N ARG A 748 35.49 47.44 3.58
CA ARG A 748 34.95 48.42 4.57
C ARG A 748 35.31 49.89 4.25
N GLN A 749 34.48 50.93 4.47
CA GLN A 749 33.04 51.06 4.84
C GLN A 749 32.73 52.56 4.99
N ILE A 750 31.81 53.12 4.19
CA ILE A 750 31.23 54.48 4.34
C ILE A 750 29.78 54.37 3.82
N SER A 751 28.65 54.68 4.47
CA SER A 751 28.21 55.24 5.77
C SER A 751 27.32 56.47 5.59
N LEU A 752 26.57 56.82 6.66
CA LEU A 752 25.50 57.83 6.81
C LEU A 752 24.11 57.25 6.46
N ILE A 753 23.01 57.49 7.19
CA ILE A 753 22.66 58.24 8.43
C ILE A 753 21.64 57.37 9.22
N SER A 754 21.36 57.45 10.53
CA SER A 754 21.57 58.46 11.58
C SER A 754 22.08 57.89 12.94
N SER A 755 22.65 58.79 13.75
CA SER A 755 23.07 58.71 15.17
C SER A 755 22.18 57.98 16.20
N GLY A 756 22.71 57.46 17.32
CA GLY A 756 24.13 57.32 17.73
C GLY A 756 24.42 57.10 19.25
N PHE A 757 25.67 56.71 19.57
CA PHE A 757 26.38 56.74 20.89
C PHE A 757 25.87 55.80 22.04
N THR A 758 26.68 55.05 22.82
CA THR A 758 28.15 54.70 22.89
C THR A 758 28.29 53.28 23.50
N MET A 759 29.06 52.32 22.93
CA MET A 759 30.48 51.92 23.26
C MET A 759 30.74 51.54 24.75
N SER A 760 31.39 50.43 25.15
CA SER A 760 32.35 49.45 24.54
C SER A 760 32.18 48.02 25.17
N ARG A 761 32.29 46.86 24.49
CA ARG A 761 33.49 46.05 24.07
C ARG A 761 34.56 45.73 25.15
N SER A 762 35.18 44.53 25.24
CA SER A 762 34.91 43.17 24.67
C SER A 762 35.94 42.07 25.13
N ARG A 763 35.50 40.79 25.24
CA ARG A 763 36.26 39.50 25.10
C ARG A 763 37.29 39.02 26.18
N THR A 764 36.92 37.94 26.90
CA THR A 764 37.57 36.59 27.07
C THR A 764 39.10 36.41 27.16
N PRO A 765 39.67 35.39 27.88
CA PRO A 765 39.05 34.16 28.45
C PRO A 765 39.46 33.81 29.92
N SER A 766 39.23 32.54 30.32
CA SER A 766 39.49 31.81 31.58
C SER A 766 40.97 31.77 32.08
N PRO A 767 41.33 31.08 33.22
CA PRO A 767 40.56 30.45 34.32
C PRO A 767 41.14 30.73 35.77
N VAL A 768 40.80 29.88 36.77
CA VAL A 768 41.56 29.49 38.01
C VAL A 768 41.16 30.07 39.40
N ALA A 769 40.87 29.12 40.31
CA ALA A 769 40.98 29.02 41.78
C ALA A 769 40.79 30.19 42.78
N HIS A 770 40.02 29.85 43.84
CA HIS A 770 40.11 30.23 45.27
C HIS A 770 40.87 31.51 45.73
N LEU A 771 40.17 32.42 46.41
CA LEU A 771 40.23 32.57 47.89
C LEU A 771 39.16 33.52 48.47
N GLN A 772 39.13 33.64 49.80
CA GLN A 772 38.12 34.31 50.67
C GLN A 772 38.49 35.79 51.02
N PRO A 773 37.83 36.49 51.98
CA PRO A 773 36.42 36.93 51.99
C PRO A 773 36.18 38.40 52.48
N SER A 774 34.99 38.97 52.19
CA SER A 774 34.34 40.06 52.97
C SER A 774 35.10 41.42 53.05
N PRO A 775 34.59 42.49 53.74
CA PRO A 775 33.23 42.81 54.22
C PRO A 775 32.44 43.73 53.23
N ALA A 776 31.12 43.76 53.16
CA ALA A 776 30.04 43.83 54.16
C ALA A 776 29.76 45.24 54.73
N ILE A 777 28.66 45.85 54.24
CA ILE A 777 27.88 46.91 54.91
C ILE A 777 26.42 46.44 54.89
N SER A 778 25.70 46.63 55.99
CA SER A 778 24.36 46.06 56.20
C SER A 778 23.23 47.07 56.03
N SER A 779 22.08 46.58 55.55
CA SER A 779 20.76 47.16 55.81
C SER A 779 19.82 46.02 56.20
N LYS A 780 18.97 46.24 57.21
CA LYS A 780 18.17 45.18 57.85
C LYS A 780 17.10 44.64 56.90
N GLN A 781 16.98 43.32 56.80
CA GLN A 781 15.73 42.67 56.41
C GLN A 781 15.02 42.17 57.67
N HIS A 782 13.70 42.33 57.72
CA HIS A 782 12.87 41.67 58.72
C HIS A 782 12.56 40.24 58.26
N ASP A 783 12.65 39.27 59.16
CA ASP A 783 12.13 37.92 58.91
C ASP A 783 10.61 37.99 58.69
N LYS A 784 10.17 37.67 57.47
CA LYS A 784 8.74 37.51 57.17
C LYS A 784 8.28 36.13 57.65
N GLU A 785 7.15 36.06 58.35
CA GLU A 785 6.49 34.79 58.65
C GLU A 785 6.03 34.13 57.34
N TYR A 786 6.30 32.84 57.18
CA TYR A 786 5.88 32.05 56.01
C TYR A 786 5.04 30.85 56.44
N VAL A 787 3.97 30.63 55.70
CA VAL A 787 2.98 29.58 55.96
C VAL A 787 2.93 28.64 54.76
N HIS A 788 2.86 27.34 55.05
CA HIS A 788 2.75 26.29 54.04
C HIS A 788 1.29 25.84 53.95
N LEU A 789 0.69 26.00 52.78
CA LEU A 789 -0.72 25.77 52.48
C LEU A 789 -0.87 24.62 51.51
N ARG A 790 -1.89 23.79 51.70
CA ARG A 790 -2.34 22.81 50.71
C ARG A 790 -3.69 23.27 50.17
N THR A 791 -3.75 23.70 48.93
CA THR A 791 -5.03 24.06 48.28
C THR A 791 -5.54 22.87 47.46
N LEU A 792 -6.85 22.61 47.51
CA LEU A 792 -7.52 21.60 46.70
C LEU A 792 -8.36 22.29 45.64
N VAL A 793 -8.02 22.08 44.37
CA VAL A 793 -8.79 22.54 43.21
C VAL A 793 -9.30 21.32 42.46
N LYS A 794 -10.60 21.05 42.54
CA LYS A 794 -11.21 19.78 42.10
C LYS A 794 -10.54 18.56 42.77
N ASP A 795 -9.82 17.74 42.00
CA ASP A 795 -9.08 16.56 42.43
C ASP A 795 -7.59 16.85 42.74
N LYS A 796 -7.06 17.99 42.29
CA LYS A 796 -5.62 18.32 42.34
C LYS A 796 -5.25 19.11 43.59
N VAL A 797 -4.16 18.70 44.24
CA VAL A 797 -3.64 19.34 45.46
C VAL A 797 -2.36 20.12 45.15
N PHE A 798 -2.34 21.41 45.47
CA PHE A 798 -1.21 22.30 45.23
C PHE A 798 -0.58 22.73 46.57
N ASN A 799 0.74 22.63 46.67
CA ASN A 799 1.51 22.98 47.87
C ASN A 799 2.13 24.38 47.71
N LEU A 800 1.55 25.34 48.40
CA LEU A 800 1.90 26.76 48.35
C LEU A 800 2.74 27.17 49.57
N LYS A 801 3.75 28.02 49.37
CA LYS A 801 4.41 28.77 50.45
C LYS A 801 4.04 30.25 50.33
N ALA A 802 3.21 30.74 51.25
CA ALA A 802 2.79 32.13 51.29
C ALA A 802 3.55 32.91 52.37
N ALA A 803 3.90 34.17 52.08
CA ALA A 803 4.33 35.11 53.12
C ALA A 803 3.09 35.73 53.79
N VAL A 804 3.08 35.84 55.11
CA VAL A 804 1.97 36.49 55.83
C VAL A 804 2.08 38.01 55.62
N CYS A 805 1.14 38.59 54.88
CA CYS A 805 1.03 40.05 54.71
C CYS A 805 0.14 40.62 55.81
N GLU A 806 0.26 41.93 56.10
CA GLU A 806 -0.58 42.59 57.10
C GLU A 806 -2.02 42.76 56.58
N ASP A 807 -2.17 43.16 55.31
CA ASP A 807 -3.46 43.25 54.62
C ASP A 807 -4.04 41.85 54.33
N GLU A 808 -5.34 41.69 54.61
CA GLU A 808 -6.08 40.44 54.43
C GLU A 808 -6.52 40.21 52.98
N GLN A 809 -6.91 41.27 52.25
CA GLN A 809 -7.31 41.16 50.84
C GLN A 809 -6.09 40.90 49.95
N GLU A 810 -4.95 41.52 50.24
CA GLU A 810 -3.68 41.23 49.57
C GLU A 810 -3.25 39.77 49.81
N PHE A 811 -3.30 39.30 51.06
CA PHE A 811 -2.95 37.92 51.42
C PHE A 811 -3.85 36.89 50.74
N LEU A 812 -5.16 37.09 50.76
CA LEU A 812 -6.13 36.21 50.07
C LEU A 812 -5.90 36.24 48.55
N THR A 813 -5.78 37.42 47.94
CA THR A 813 -5.55 37.57 46.49
C THR A 813 -4.22 36.92 46.05
N TYR A 814 -3.17 37.00 46.86
CA TYR A 814 -1.91 36.31 46.62
C TYR A 814 -2.07 34.80 46.63
N ILE A 815 -2.79 34.23 47.61
CA ILE A 815 -3.08 32.79 47.67
C ILE A 815 -3.89 32.36 46.44
N THR A 816 -4.97 33.09 46.09
CA THR A 816 -5.82 32.78 44.93
C THR A 816 -5.01 32.78 43.64
N SER A 817 -4.39 33.91 43.30
CA SER A 817 -3.65 34.08 42.04
C SER A 817 -2.42 33.19 41.91
N THR A 818 -1.80 32.78 43.03
CA THR A 818 -0.72 31.78 43.01
C THR A 818 -1.28 30.37 42.76
N THR A 819 -2.40 29.99 43.40
CA THR A 819 -3.05 28.70 43.13
C THR A 819 -3.61 28.62 41.71
N GLU A 820 -4.20 29.69 41.17
CA GLU A 820 -4.64 29.80 39.78
C GLU A 820 -3.48 29.60 38.79
N ARG A 821 -2.32 30.23 39.06
CA ARG A 821 -1.10 30.02 38.26
C ARG A 821 -0.60 28.58 38.36
N MET A 822 -0.53 28.00 39.55
CA MET A 822 -0.10 26.61 39.73
C MET A 822 -1.04 25.62 39.01
N PHE A 823 -2.34 25.90 38.97
CA PHE A 823 -3.31 25.11 38.21
C PHE A 823 -3.11 25.24 36.70
N HIS A 824 -2.89 26.46 36.20
CA HIS A 824 -2.55 26.71 34.79
C HIS A 824 -1.25 26.01 34.38
N ASP A 825 -0.20 26.10 35.19
CA ASP A 825 1.11 25.55 34.88
C ASP A 825 1.12 24.01 34.88
N GLU A 826 0.22 23.39 35.65
CA GLU A 826 0.01 21.92 35.72
C GLU A 826 -0.91 21.37 34.61
N THR A 827 -1.86 22.17 34.09
CA THR A 827 -2.95 21.67 33.22
C THR A 827 -3.10 22.35 31.86
N GLY A 828 -2.45 23.51 31.67
CA GLY A 828 -2.68 24.41 30.54
C GLY A 828 -4.04 25.09 30.52
N CYS A 829 -4.92 24.89 31.52
CA CYS A 829 -6.24 25.51 31.60
C CYS A 829 -6.23 26.75 32.50
N THR A 830 -6.93 27.83 32.12
CA THR A 830 -7.09 29.02 32.95
C THR A 830 -8.35 28.91 33.82
N VAL A 831 -8.20 29.20 35.11
CA VAL A 831 -9.24 29.02 36.12
C VAL A 831 -9.40 30.28 36.98
N LYS A 832 -10.62 30.57 37.44
CA LYS A 832 -10.90 31.57 38.49
C LYS A 832 -11.40 30.87 39.74
N LEU A 833 -10.83 31.20 40.90
CA LEU A 833 -11.08 30.50 42.16
C LEU A 833 -11.71 31.41 43.24
N SER A 834 -12.61 30.83 44.03
CA SER A 834 -13.05 31.36 45.32
C SER A 834 -12.76 30.35 46.44
N PHE A 835 -12.26 30.82 47.58
CA PHE A 835 -12.14 29.97 48.77
C PHE A 835 -13.54 29.65 49.32
N GLN A 836 -13.84 28.36 49.54
CA GLN A 836 -15.10 28.00 50.17
C GLN A 836 -15.07 28.23 51.68
N SER A 837 -16.20 28.71 52.18
CA SER A 837 -16.45 28.87 53.61
C SER A 837 -16.49 27.51 54.31
N ILE A 838 -15.39 27.11 54.96
CA ILE A 838 -15.35 25.89 55.78
C ILE A 838 -16.49 25.99 56.82
N ASN A 839 -17.40 25.02 56.79
CA ASN A 839 -18.61 24.97 57.63
C ASN A 839 -19.47 26.26 57.60
N GLY A 840 -19.44 27.03 56.50
CA GLY A 840 -20.21 28.26 56.35
C GLY A 840 -19.59 29.52 56.97
N THR A 841 -18.39 29.46 57.54
CA THR A 841 -17.66 30.66 57.99
C THR A 841 -16.84 31.30 56.87
N VAL A 842 -16.95 32.62 56.69
CA VAL A 842 -16.18 33.40 55.71
C VAL A 842 -14.68 33.14 55.89
N VAL A 843 -13.97 32.90 54.79
CA VAL A 843 -12.53 32.61 54.80
C VAL A 843 -11.74 33.86 55.08
N THR A 844 -11.39 34.07 56.34
CA THR A 844 -10.48 35.13 56.79
C THR A 844 -9.04 34.66 56.81
N LYS A 845 -8.10 35.61 56.76
CA LYS A 845 -6.66 35.42 57.02
C LYS A 845 -6.42 34.65 58.31
N GLU A 846 -7.15 34.97 59.38
CA GLU A 846 -7.05 34.25 60.66
C GLU A 846 -7.53 32.80 60.55
N SER A 847 -8.60 32.52 59.79
CA SER A 847 -9.07 31.15 59.57
C SER A 847 -8.03 30.30 58.82
N ILE A 848 -7.37 30.87 57.80
CA ILE A 848 -6.29 30.23 57.04
C ILE A 848 -5.08 29.95 57.95
N LEU A 849 -4.66 30.95 58.74
CA LEU A 849 -3.58 30.78 59.71
C LEU A 849 -3.90 29.70 60.75
N ARG A 850 -5.15 29.64 61.23
CA ARG A 850 -5.61 28.61 62.17
C ARG A 850 -5.49 27.20 61.60
N ILE A 851 -6.00 26.95 60.38
CA ILE A 851 -5.89 25.64 59.71
C ILE A 851 -4.43 25.17 59.69
N THR A 852 -3.50 26.04 59.27
CA THR A 852 -2.09 25.68 59.13
C THR A 852 -1.32 25.53 60.46
N ARG A 853 -1.86 26.05 61.57
CA ARG A 853 -1.27 25.94 62.92
C ARG A 853 -1.87 24.80 63.73
N GLU A 854 -3.15 24.45 63.52
CA GLU A 854 -3.85 23.36 64.22
C GLU A 854 -3.69 22.01 63.50
N ASN A 855 -3.92 21.94 62.18
CA ASN A 855 -3.90 20.72 61.39
C ASN A 855 -3.09 20.88 60.10
N ALA A 856 -1.78 20.62 60.15
CA ALA A 856 -0.89 20.72 58.98
C ALA A 856 -1.22 19.75 57.81
N ASN A 857 -2.21 18.86 57.97
CA ASN A 857 -2.71 17.93 56.94
C ASN A 857 -3.99 18.39 56.23
N ASP A 858 -4.72 19.35 56.78
CA ASP A 858 -6.00 19.80 56.21
C ASP A 858 -5.76 20.59 54.91
N LYS A 859 -6.75 20.54 54.01
CA LYS A 859 -6.71 21.19 52.69
C LYS A 859 -7.68 22.37 52.68
N LEU A 860 -7.25 23.49 52.12
CA LEU A 860 -8.12 24.62 51.82
C LEU A 860 -8.81 24.36 50.47
N GLU A 861 -10.11 24.13 50.50
CA GLU A 861 -10.89 23.82 49.29
C GLU A 861 -11.23 25.09 48.50
N CYS A 862 -10.98 25.05 47.20
CA CYS A 862 -11.17 26.16 46.27
C CYS A 862 -12.24 25.79 45.24
N GLU A 863 -13.32 26.56 45.21
CA GLU A 863 -14.39 26.44 44.22
C GLU A 863 -13.98 27.10 42.90
N VAL A 864 -14.33 26.44 41.80
CA VAL A 864 -14.04 26.88 40.44
C VAL A 864 -15.22 27.70 39.93
N ILE A 865 -15.07 29.02 39.92
CA ILE A 865 -16.09 29.97 39.44
C ILE A 865 -16.18 29.91 37.92
N GLU A 866 -15.02 29.90 37.26
CA GLU A 866 -14.90 29.87 35.81
C GLU A 866 -13.70 28.99 35.43
N LEU A 867 -13.87 28.17 34.40
CA LEU A 867 -12.80 27.36 33.81
C LEU A 867 -12.84 27.52 32.30
N GLN A 868 -11.78 28.10 31.75
CA GLN A 868 -11.56 28.19 30.33
C GLN A 868 -10.55 27.10 29.93
N VAL A 869 -10.81 26.45 28.79
CA VAL A 869 -9.97 25.38 28.23
C VAL A 869 -9.43 25.88 26.89
N PRO A 870 -8.16 26.37 26.83
CA PRO A 870 -7.52 26.77 25.58
C PRO A 870 -7.37 25.59 24.61
N SER A 871 -6.97 25.87 23.36
CA SER A 871 -6.80 24.83 22.32
C SER A 871 -5.86 23.72 22.80
N ILE A 872 -6.11 22.48 22.36
CA ILE A 872 -5.33 21.30 22.77
C ILE A 872 -3.82 21.49 22.49
N VAL A 873 -3.51 22.25 21.43
CA VAL A 873 -2.18 22.61 20.96
C VAL A 873 -1.49 23.64 21.86
N GLU A 874 -2.24 24.58 22.43
CA GLU A 874 -1.71 25.59 23.37
C GLU A 874 -1.46 24.97 24.75
N ARG A 875 -2.41 24.19 25.27
CA ARG A 875 -2.26 23.53 26.58
C ARG A 875 -1.02 22.63 26.61
N PHE A 876 -0.80 21.85 25.55
CA PHE A 876 0.41 21.02 25.40
C PHE A 876 1.70 21.83 25.39
N LYS A 877 1.73 23.01 24.74
CA LYS A 877 2.89 23.91 24.79
C LYS A 877 3.14 24.39 26.22
N THR A 878 2.10 24.81 26.94
CA THR A 878 2.21 25.22 28.36
C THR A 878 2.78 24.09 29.22
N THR A 879 2.20 22.88 29.17
CA THR A 879 2.65 21.76 30.00
C THR A 879 4.04 21.24 29.61
N CYS A 880 4.45 21.34 28.33
CA CYS A 880 5.84 21.09 27.94
C CYS A 880 6.79 22.15 28.53
N CYS A 881 6.46 23.44 28.41
CA CYS A 881 7.27 24.53 28.96
C CYS A 881 7.46 24.43 30.48
N THR A 882 6.42 24.08 31.25
CA THR A 882 6.51 23.96 32.71
C THR A 882 7.29 22.73 33.16
N HIS A 883 7.35 21.69 32.33
CA HIS A 883 8.26 20.56 32.48
C HIS A 883 9.68 20.82 31.92
N ASN A 884 9.98 22.03 31.43
CA ASN A 884 11.25 22.42 30.77
C ASN A 884 11.57 21.63 29.47
N LEU A 885 10.54 21.16 28.77
CA LEU A 885 10.65 20.38 27.54
C LEU A 885 10.29 21.19 26.30
N THR A 886 10.90 20.87 25.17
CA THR A 886 10.51 21.43 23.87
C THR A 886 9.31 20.66 23.31
N PRO A 887 8.20 21.34 22.90
CA PRO A 887 7.04 20.66 22.33
C PRO A 887 7.38 19.92 21.03
N CYS A 888 7.18 18.60 21.00
CA CYS A 888 7.44 17.80 19.80
C CYS A 888 6.49 18.20 18.65
N GLU A 889 7.04 18.60 17.50
CA GLU A 889 6.26 18.97 16.31
C GLU A 889 5.30 17.88 15.83
N ILE A 890 5.67 16.61 15.96
CA ILE A 890 4.84 15.49 15.52
C ILE A 890 3.63 15.35 16.44
N VAL A 891 3.84 15.42 17.76
CA VAL A 891 2.76 15.41 18.76
C VAL A 891 1.85 16.64 18.58
N LEU A 892 2.41 17.84 18.35
CA LEU A 892 1.61 19.04 18.03
C LEU A 892 0.71 18.85 16.80
N LYS A 893 1.21 18.18 15.74
CA LYS A 893 0.43 17.86 14.53
C LYS A 893 -0.65 16.82 14.82
N CYS A 894 -0.36 15.79 15.61
CA CYS A 894 -1.35 14.80 16.06
C CYS A 894 -2.44 15.43 16.95
N LEU A 895 -2.09 16.33 17.87
CA LEU A 895 -3.04 17.04 18.72
C LEU A 895 -3.96 17.97 17.90
N LYS A 896 -3.41 18.75 16.97
CA LYS A 896 -4.21 19.58 16.04
C LYS A 896 -5.14 18.73 15.15
N SER A 897 -4.70 17.53 14.74
CA SER A 897 -5.57 16.59 14.02
C SER A 897 -6.68 16.05 14.92
N CYS A 898 -6.37 15.76 16.18
CA CYS A 898 -7.32 15.24 17.17
C CYS A 898 -8.43 16.26 17.49
N GLU A 899 -8.10 17.55 17.58
CA GLU A 899 -9.04 18.66 17.80
C GLU A 899 -10.21 18.64 16.81
N ASN A 900 -9.92 18.39 15.53
CA ASN A 900 -10.93 18.30 14.46
C ASN A 900 -11.59 16.91 14.33
N THR A 901 -10.83 15.83 14.55
CA THR A 901 -11.28 14.45 14.24
C THR A 901 -11.81 13.65 15.43
N SER A 902 -11.60 14.14 16.66
CA SER A 902 -11.79 13.38 17.90
C SER A 902 -10.95 12.08 18.00
N ILE A 903 -9.86 11.97 17.23
CA ILE A 903 -9.02 10.77 17.13
C ILE A 903 -7.57 11.14 17.46
N PHE A 904 -7.03 10.61 18.55
CA PHE A 904 -5.60 10.74 18.85
C PHE A 904 -4.86 9.44 18.49
N ARG A 905 -3.99 9.52 17.49
CA ARG A 905 -3.05 8.45 17.12
C ARG A 905 -1.64 9.00 17.03
N VAL A 906 -0.70 8.26 17.58
CA VAL A 906 0.74 8.57 17.56
C VAL A 906 1.53 7.27 17.42
N LYS A 907 2.77 7.34 16.94
CA LYS A 907 3.67 6.17 16.90
C LYS A 907 4.57 6.15 18.13
N PRO A 908 5.06 4.97 18.55
CA PRO A 908 6.05 4.90 19.63
C PRO A 908 7.30 5.72 19.31
N ASP A 909 7.79 5.66 18.07
CA ASP A 909 8.98 6.40 17.62
C ASP A 909 8.80 7.93 17.67
N ASP A 910 7.55 8.43 17.75
CA ASP A 910 7.21 9.86 17.76
C ASP A 910 7.06 10.44 19.19
N ILE A 911 7.15 9.62 20.25
CA ILE A 911 7.04 10.05 21.67
C ILE A 911 8.23 9.57 22.52
N ASN A 912 8.98 10.54 23.04
CA ASN A 912 9.95 10.33 24.11
C ASN A 912 9.25 10.20 25.48
N LYS A 913 9.80 9.37 26.39
CA LYS A 913 9.24 9.14 27.75
C LYS A 913 8.96 10.43 28.52
N GLU A 914 9.81 11.43 28.38
CA GLU A 914 9.70 12.74 29.04
C GLU A 914 8.43 13.50 28.63
N VAL A 915 8.00 13.37 27.37
CA VAL A 915 6.86 14.10 26.77
C VAL A 915 5.53 13.42 27.09
N LEU A 916 5.55 12.15 27.51
CA LEU A 916 4.35 11.34 27.76
C LEU A 916 3.49 11.86 28.92
N VAL A 917 4.11 12.36 30.01
CA VAL A 917 3.36 12.92 31.14
C VAL A 917 2.70 14.27 30.79
N PRO A 918 3.40 15.26 30.18
CA PRO A 918 2.76 16.46 29.63
C PRO A 918 1.62 16.16 28.65
N LEU A 919 1.77 15.14 27.79
CA LEU A 919 0.72 14.72 26.88
C LEU A 919 -0.52 14.19 27.62
N LEU A 920 -0.35 13.28 28.58
CA LEU A 920 -1.48 12.74 29.37
C LEU A 920 -2.20 13.83 30.17
N LYS A 921 -1.46 14.77 30.78
CA LYS A 921 -2.01 15.96 31.45
C LYS A 921 -2.79 16.87 30.51
N THR A 922 -2.33 17.05 29.27
CA THR A 922 -3.05 17.81 28.24
C THR A 922 -4.38 17.14 27.89
N LEU A 923 -4.32 15.82 27.65
CA LEU A 923 -5.47 15.00 27.22
C LEU A 923 -6.53 14.83 28.32
N GLU A 924 -6.18 15.03 29.59
CA GLU A 924 -7.09 15.01 30.75
C GLU A 924 -8.32 15.92 30.62
N TYR A 925 -8.23 16.98 29.80
CA TYR A 925 -9.33 17.94 29.59
C TYR A 925 -10.10 17.71 28.27
N GLU A 926 -9.71 16.70 27.47
CA GLU A 926 -10.30 16.41 26.14
C GLU A 926 -11.42 15.37 26.18
N LYS A 927 -12.62 15.81 26.61
CA LYS A 927 -13.80 14.93 26.76
C LYS A 927 -14.32 14.29 25.47
N ASN A 928 -13.98 14.86 24.31
CA ASN A 928 -14.57 14.50 23.02
C ASN A 928 -13.86 13.35 22.31
N ILE A 929 -12.67 12.94 22.77
CA ILE A 929 -11.86 11.90 22.10
C ILE A 929 -12.60 10.56 22.07
N LYS A 930 -12.75 10.01 20.87
CA LYS A 930 -13.41 8.72 20.58
C LYS A 930 -12.41 7.57 20.48
N LEU A 931 -11.18 7.86 20.04
CA LEU A 931 -10.10 6.89 19.88
C LEU A 931 -8.80 7.45 20.44
N LEU A 932 -8.18 6.69 21.36
CA LEU A 932 -6.87 6.98 21.94
C LEU A 932 -5.91 5.82 21.67
N GLN A 933 -4.90 6.06 20.83
CA GLN A 933 -3.86 5.08 20.50
C GLN A 933 -2.48 5.59 20.95
N LEU A 934 -1.94 4.93 21.97
CA LEU A 934 -0.61 5.16 22.55
C LEU A 934 0.27 3.89 22.44
N SER A 935 -0.08 2.96 21.56
CA SER A 935 0.57 1.65 21.46
C SER A 935 2.08 1.77 21.24
N GLY A 936 2.87 1.09 22.06
CA GLY A 936 4.33 1.15 22.06
C GLY A 936 4.94 2.26 22.94
N THR A 937 4.15 3.20 23.50
CA THR A 937 4.72 4.19 24.45
C THR A 937 4.85 3.61 25.84
N VAL A 938 6.02 3.76 26.46
CA VAL A 938 6.33 3.20 27.79
C VAL A 938 5.57 3.92 28.91
N LEU A 939 4.45 3.34 29.34
CA LEU A 939 3.52 3.85 30.36
C LEU A 939 3.81 3.37 31.78
N LEU A 940 4.82 2.50 31.99
CA LEU A 940 5.19 1.86 33.26
C LEU A 940 5.13 2.78 34.51
N THR A 941 5.61 4.02 34.40
CA THR A 941 5.66 4.98 35.52
C THR A 941 4.56 6.05 35.47
N ALA A 942 3.57 5.90 34.59
CA ALA A 942 2.57 6.93 34.26
C ALA A 942 1.12 6.50 34.58
N GLY A 943 0.90 5.38 35.26
CA GLY A 943 -0.43 4.81 35.53
C GLY A 943 -1.43 5.79 36.16
N ILE A 944 -1.01 6.61 37.14
CA ILE A 944 -1.86 7.67 37.73
C ILE A 944 -2.30 8.69 36.68
N HIS A 945 -1.40 9.13 35.80
CA HIS A 945 -1.71 10.12 34.77
C HIS A 945 -2.54 9.53 33.62
N LEU A 946 -2.34 8.24 33.30
CA LEU A 946 -3.19 7.49 32.39
C LEU A 946 -4.61 7.36 32.96
N TYR A 947 -4.74 7.08 34.26
CA TYR A 947 -6.04 7.04 34.95
C TYR A 947 -6.74 8.41 34.94
N GLN A 948 -6.04 9.48 35.32
CA GLN A 948 -6.57 10.86 35.27
C GLN A 948 -7.06 11.20 33.86
N CYS A 949 -6.20 10.99 32.85
CA CYS A 949 -6.50 11.16 31.43
C CYS A 949 -7.79 10.43 31.02
N LEU A 950 -7.87 9.11 31.26
CA LEU A 950 -9.02 8.30 30.89
C LEU A 950 -10.30 8.64 31.67
N SER A 951 -10.20 9.00 32.96
CA SER A 951 -11.36 9.24 33.81
C SER A 951 -12.30 10.35 33.33
N ASN A 952 -11.78 11.34 32.58
CA ASN A 952 -12.56 12.43 32.00
C ASN A 952 -13.04 12.17 30.55
N MET A 953 -12.57 11.13 29.88
CA MET A 953 -12.89 10.82 28.48
C MET A 953 -14.21 10.05 28.33
N SER A 954 -15.33 10.70 28.67
CA SER A 954 -16.68 10.10 28.58
C SER A 954 -17.08 9.61 27.19
N SER A 955 -16.43 10.10 26.13
CA SER A 955 -16.74 9.78 24.73
C SER A 955 -15.90 8.63 24.14
N LEU A 956 -14.95 8.07 24.91
CA LEU A 956 -13.96 7.13 24.38
C LEU A 956 -14.58 5.77 24.07
N GLN A 957 -14.41 5.32 22.82
CA GLN A 957 -14.90 4.04 22.29
C GLN A 957 -13.75 3.07 21.99
N GLU A 958 -12.56 3.57 21.67
CA GLU A 958 -11.42 2.73 21.28
C GLU A 958 -10.14 3.14 22.04
N LEU A 959 -9.54 2.17 22.74
CA LEU A 959 -8.33 2.37 23.54
C LEU A 959 -7.25 1.34 23.18
N TYR A 960 -6.17 1.81 22.55
CA TYR A 960 -5.07 0.98 22.05
C TYR A 960 -3.77 1.24 22.83
N LEU A 961 -3.56 0.46 23.89
CA LEU A 961 -2.40 0.51 24.80
C LEU A 961 -1.49 -0.72 24.64
N LYS A 962 -1.42 -1.27 23.42
CA LYS A 962 -0.62 -2.44 23.08
C LYS A 962 0.88 -2.18 23.20
N GLY A 963 1.60 -3.04 23.92
CA GLY A 963 3.07 -3.00 24.02
C GLY A 963 3.60 -1.77 24.75
N CYS A 964 2.92 -1.32 25.80
CA CYS A 964 3.19 -0.06 26.51
C CYS A 964 3.94 -0.23 27.83
N ASP A 965 4.58 -1.38 28.08
CA ASP A 965 5.20 -1.74 29.37
C ASP A 965 4.27 -1.56 30.59
N ILE A 966 2.96 -1.77 30.42
CA ILE A 966 2.01 -1.73 31.53
C ILE A 966 2.18 -3.02 32.34
N ASP A 967 2.71 -2.91 33.54
CA ASP A 967 2.82 -4.00 34.51
C ASP A 967 1.69 -3.97 35.56
N PHE A 968 1.74 -4.87 36.53
CA PHE A 968 0.85 -4.86 37.69
C PHE A 968 0.92 -3.54 38.49
N ALA A 969 2.11 -2.95 38.69
CA ALA A 969 2.25 -1.72 39.46
C ALA A 969 1.62 -0.50 38.77
N CYS A 970 1.70 -0.44 37.44
CA CYS A 970 1.04 0.54 36.59
C CYS A 970 -0.49 0.30 36.54
N LEU A 971 -0.93 -0.93 36.28
CA LEU A 971 -2.36 -1.25 36.19
C LEU A 971 -3.09 -0.99 37.51
N ARG A 972 -2.45 -1.23 38.66
CA ARG A 972 -3.00 -0.93 40.00
C ARG A 972 -3.20 0.57 40.28
N GLN A 973 -2.68 1.46 39.44
CA GLN A 973 -2.95 2.90 39.52
C GLN A 973 -4.20 3.31 38.72
N VAL A 974 -4.71 2.43 37.85
CA VAL A 974 -5.92 2.63 37.06
C VAL A 974 -7.10 2.03 37.82
N ASN A 975 -8.00 2.90 38.33
CA ASN A 975 -9.15 2.47 39.13
C ASN A 975 -10.38 2.15 38.28
N SER A 976 -10.50 2.74 37.09
CA SER A 976 -11.61 2.53 36.15
C SER A 976 -11.18 2.81 34.70
N LEU A 977 -11.99 2.35 33.76
CA LEU A 977 -11.89 2.64 32.32
C LEU A 977 -13.20 3.28 31.82
N PRO A 978 -13.20 4.06 30.72
CA PRO A 978 -14.41 4.70 30.20
C PRO A 978 -15.49 3.70 29.83
N SER A 979 -16.72 3.91 30.33
CA SER A 979 -17.81 2.94 30.19
C SER A 979 -18.31 2.73 28.76
N GLN A 980 -18.01 3.67 27.85
CA GLN A 980 -18.38 3.62 26.42
C GLN A 980 -17.41 2.81 25.54
N LEU A 981 -16.35 2.23 26.12
CA LEU A 981 -15.37 1.45 25.35
C LEU A 981 -16.01 0.26 24.63
N ARG A 982 -15.71 0.18 23.32
CA ARG A 982 -16.02 -0.91 22.39
C ARG A 982 -14.78 -1.74 22.06
N VAL A 983 -13.60 -1.13 22.04
CA VAL A 983 -12.31 -1.81 21.80
C VAL A 983 -11.33 -1.49 22.91
N LEU A 984 -10.74 -2.53 23.49
CA LEU A 984 -9.62 -2.44 24.45
C LEU A 984 -8.50 -3.37 23.99
N ASP A 985 -7.34 -2.80 23.63
CA ASP A 985 -6.12 -3.56 23.33
C ASP A 985 -5.04 -3.26 24.38
N LEU A 986 -4.75 -4.28 25.19
CA LEU A 986 -3.69 -4.31 26.21
C LEU A 986 -2.63 -5.38 25.89
N SER A 987 -2.61 -5.91 24.65
CA SER A 987 -1.68 -6.97 24.24
C SER A 987 -0.21 -6.58 24.41
N TYR A 988 0.68 -7.56 24.60
CA TYR A 988 2.13 -7.41 24.75
C TYR A 988 2.56 -6.52 25.95
N ASN A 989 1.72 -6.41 26.98
CA ASN A 989 2.05 -5.75 28.24
C ASN A 989 2.35 -6.79 29.34
N PRO A 990 3.36 -6.59 30.21
CA PRO A 990 3.76 -7.54 31.26
C PRO A 990 2.80 -7.55 32.46
N LEU A 991 1.51 -7.80 32.24
CA LEU A 991 0.46 -7.72 33.26
C LEU A 991 0.65 -8.74 34.40
N SER A 992 1.13 -9.95 34.09
CA SER A 992 1.30 -11.06 35.04
C SER A 992 -0.01 -11.61 35.64
N SER A 993 0.09 -12.72 36.38
CA SER A 993 -1.04 -13.32 37.11
C SER A 993 -1.60 -12.43 38.22
N GLU A 994 -0.80 -11.51 38.79
CA GLU A 994 -1.24 -10.58 39.84
C GLU A 994 -2.28 -9.57 39.31
N SER A 995 -2.19 -9.20 38.02
CA SER A 995 -3.15 -8.31 37.38
C SER A 995 -4.52 -8.94 37.11
N CYS A 996 -4.67 -10.27 37.16
CA CYS A 996 -5.92 -10.95 36.78
C CYS A 996 -7.16 -10.45 37.56
N GLU A 997 -7.00 -10.09 38.83
CA GLU A 997 -8.08 -9.53 39.67
C GLU A 997 -8.40 -8.07 39.31
N ILE A 998 -7.38 -7.25 39.03
CA ILE A 998 -7.53 -5.84 38.66
C ILE A 998 -8.15 -5.73 37.27
N LEU A 999 -7.65 -6.52 36.32
CA LEU A 999 -8.15 -6.60 34.96
C LEU A 999 -9.62 -7.04 34.91
N ARG A 1000 -10.03 -8.01 35.75
CA ARG A 1000 -11.46 -8.35 35.93
C ARG A 1000 -12.28 -7.16 36.43
N LYS A 1001 -11.79 -6.42 37.43
CA LYS A 1001 -12.47 -5.21 37.96
C LYS A 1001 -12.58 -4.08 36.93
N LEU A 1002 -11.58 -3.90 36.06
CA LEU A 1002 -11.59 -2.88 35.01
C LEU A 1002 -12.48 -3.24 33.81
N ILE A 1003 -12.63 -4.53 33.49
CA ILE A 1003 -13.43 -5.00 32.35
C ILE A 1003 -14.92 -5.17 32.71
N ALA A 1004 -15.26 -5.60 33.94
CA ALA A 1004 -16.64 -5.86 34.34
C ALA A 1004 -17.66 -4.70 34.12
N PRO A 1005 -17.28 -3.40 34.22
CA PRO A 1005 -18.19 -2.29 33.93
C PRO A 1005 -18.44 -2.03 32.43
N LEU A 1006 -17.63 -2.58 31.53
CA LEU A 1006 -17.57 -2.18 30.11
C LEU A 1006 -18.67 -2.83 29.25
N ARG A 1007 -19.92 -2.46 29.52
CA ARG A 1007 -21.12 -3.05 28.88
C ARG A 1007 -21.20 -2.92 27.37
N TYR A 1008 -20.42 -2.03 26.75
CA TYR A 1008 -20.37 -1.85 25.28
C TYR A 1008 -19.14 -2.51 24.62
N LEU A 1009 -18.29 -3.21 25.38
CA LEU A 1009 -17.05 -3.79 24.87
C LEU A 1009 -17.35 -4.91 23.86
N GLN A 1010 -16.86 -4.76 22.63
CA GLN A 1010 -17.03 -5.66 21.49
C GLN A 1010 -15.75 -6.44 21.17
N THR A 1011 -14.57 -5.82 21.35
CA THR A 1011 -13.26 -6.43 21.09
C THR A 1011 -12.34 -6.27 22.29
N LEU A 1012 -11.75 -7.37 22.75
CA LEU A 1012 -10.79 -7.42 23.86
C LEU A 1012 -9.52 -8.15 23.44
N ASN A 1013 -8.40 -7.42 23.37
CA ASN A 1013 -7.10 -7.98 22.99
C ASN A 1013 -6.14 -7.97 24.20
N LEU A 1014 -5.74 -9.16 24.61
CA LEU A 1014 -4.90 -9.48 25.77
C LEU A 1014 -3.77 -10.46 25.38
N ARG A 1015 -3.34 -10.43 24.12
CA ARG A 1015 -2.33 -11.36 23.58
C ARG A 1015 -0.98 -11.15 24.24
N TYR A 1016 -0.31 -12.24 24.66
CA TYR A 1016 1.04 -12.21 25.26
C TYR A 1016 1.14 -11.24 26.45
N CYS A 1017 0.17 -11.31 27.36
CA CYS A 1017 0.11 -10.46 28.55
C CYS A 1017 0.72 -11.11 29.82
N MET A 1018 1.33 -12.30 29.67
CA MET A 1018 1.86 -13.12 30.77
C MET A 1018 0.79 -13.50 31.81
N LEU A 1019 -0.50 -13.48 31.42
CA LEU A 1019 -1.61 -13.87 32.29
C LEU A 1019 -1.56 -15.38 32.56
N GLU A 1020 -1.92 -15.78 33.77
CA GLU A 1020 -2.06 -17.19 34.14
C GLU A 1020 -3.48 -17.45 34.64
N ASN A 1021 -4.15 -18.47 34.09
CA ASN A 1021 -5.51 -18.89 34.45
C ASN A 1021 -6.51 -17.72 34.55
N PHE A 1022 -6.51 -16.84 33.55
CA PHE A 1022 -7.41 -15.68 33.50
C PHE A 1022 -8.82 -16.09 33.04
N TYR A 1023 -9.84 -15.51 33.66
CA TYR A 1023 -11.26 -15.74 33.36
C TYR A 1023 -11.97 -14.39 33.12
N LEU A 1024 -12.89 -14.34 32.16
CA LEU A 1024 -13.70 -13.13 31.91
C LEU A 1024 -14.77 -12.92 33.00
N PRO A 1025 -15.00 -11.67 33.46
CA PRO A 1025 -15.89 -11.36 34.58
C PRO A 1025 -17.37 -11.31 34.16
N LEU A 1026 -17.99 -12.49 34.01
CA LEU A 1026 -19.41 -12.70 33.67
C LEU A 1026 -19.86 -12.14 32.30
N ASP A 1027 -21.03 -12.59 31.85
CA ASP A 1027 -21.41 -12.48 30.43
C ASP A 1027 -21.71 -11.02 30.01
N ASN A 1028 -20.77 -10.45 29.25
CA ASN A 1028 -21.00 -9.26 28.46
C ASN A 1028 -21.61 -9.68 27.10
N PRO A 1029 -22.91 -9.40 26.84
CA PRO A 1029 -23.59 -9.85 25.63
C PRO A 1029 -23.12 -9.14 24.35
N ASN A 1030 -22.33 -8.07 24.47
CA ASN A 1030 -21.80 -7.31 23.34
C ASN A 1030 -20.38 -7.72 22.93
N LEU A 1031 -19.68 -8.55 23.71
CA LEU A 1031 -18.33 -8.98 23.40
C LEU A 1031 -18.35 -10.03 22.29
N THR A 1032 -17.80 -9.71 21.12
CA THR A 1032 -17.84 -10.57 19.92
C THR A 1032 -16.48 -11.08 19.48
N SER A 1033 -15.38 -10.38 19.77
CA SER A 1033 -14.01 -10.81 19.46
C SER A 1033 -13.11 -10.77 20.70
N CYS A 1034 -12.30 -11.81 20.90
CA CYS A 1034 -11.34 -11.89 21.98
C CYS A 1034 -10.02 -12.56 21.53
N ASP A 1035 -8.89 -11.87 21.70
CA ASP A 1035 -7.56 -12.46 21.57
C ASP A 1035 -6.91 -12.58 22.96
N ILE A 1036 -6.81 -13.81 23.46
CA ILE A 1036 -6.12 -14.15 24.73
C ILE A 1036 -4.90 -15.05 24.46
N SER A 1037 -4.44 -15.11 23.21
CA SER A 1037 -3.36 -16.00 22.78
C SER A 1037 -2.02 -15.71 23.46
N TRP A 1038 -1.13 -16.71 23.52
CA TRP A 1038 0.19 -16.62 24.15
C TRP A 1038 0.17 -16.26 25.66
N ASN A 1039 -0.88 -16.68 26.38
CA ASN A 1039 -0.98 -16.64 27.86
C ASN A 1039 -1.10 -18.06 28.43
N LYS A 1040 -0.76 -18.28 29.71
CA LYS A 1040 -0.78 -19.64 30.30
C LYS A 1040 -2.18 -19.96 30.83
N LEU A 1041 -3.02 -20.58 30.00
CA LEU A 1041 -4.38 -20.95 30.40
C LEU A 1041 -4.47 -22.45 30.68
N ASN A 1042 -5.06 -22.83 31.81
CA ASN A 1042 -5.52 -24.20 32.02
C ASN A 1042 -6.76 -24.51 31.15
N ARG A 1043 -7.08 -25.81 31.07
CA ARG A 1043 -8.25 -26.35 30.37
C ARG A 1043 -9.56 -25.64 30.77
N ASP A 1044 -9.73 -25.32 32.05
CA ASP A 1044 -10.96 -24.70 32.56
C ASP A 1044 -11.09 -23.24 32.12
N ALA A 1045 -9.99 -22.46 32.13
CA ALA A 1045 -9.97 -21.10 31.59
C ALA A 1045 -10.23 -21.09 30.08
N ALA A 1046 -9.53 -21.94 29.31
CA ALA A 1046 -9.76 -22.07 27.86
C ALA A 1046 -11.22 -22.45 27.52
N THR A 1047 -11.78 -23.40 28.29
CA THR A 1047 -13.20 -23.79 28.22
C THR A 1047 -14.14 -22.62 28.56
N SER A 1048 -13.77 -21.78 29.53
CA SER A 1048 -14.54 -20.60 29.92
C SER A 1048 -14.62 -19.55 28.80
N PHE A 1049 -13.59 -19.42 27.95
CA PHE A 1049 -13.64 -18.60 26.74
C PHE A 1049 -14.49 -19.25 25.64
N LEU A 1050 -14.28 -20.54 25.38
CA LEU A 1050 -14.99 -21.31 24.34
C LEU A 1050 -16.51 -21.44 24.58
N SER A 1051 -16.97 -21.20 25.80
CA SER A 1051 -18.39 -21.19 26.19
C SER A 1051 -19.02 -19.78 26.22
N LYS A 1052 -18.30 -18.72 25.82
CA LYS A 1052 -18.86 -17.37 25.63
C LYS A 1052 -19.43 -17.17 24.23
N GLN A 1053 -20.45 -16.32 24.12
CA GLN A 1053 -21.13 -15.97 22.85
C GLN A 1053 -20.27 -15.07 21.95
N LEU A 1054 -19.05 -15.50 21.64
CA LEU A 1054 -18.13 -14.85 20.72
C LEU A 1054 -18.42 -15.27 19.27
N PHE A 1055 -18.02 -14.42 18.32
CA PHE A 1055 -17.92 -14.76 16.91
C PHE A 1055 -16.46 -15.06 16.52
N ASP A 1056 -15.49 -14.40 17.13
CA ASP A 1056 -14.05 -14.57 16.87
C ASP A 1056 -13.27 -14.79 18.17
N LEU A 1057 -12.44 -15.84 18.20
CA LEU A 1057 -11.67 -16.21 19.39
C LEU A 1057 -10.27 -16.72 19.01
N ASN A 1058 -9.24 -16.00 19.45
CA ASN A 1058 -7.85 -16.45 19.34
C ASN A 1058 -7.33 -16.96 20.68
N LEU A 1059 -7.14 -18.28 20.74
CA LEU A 1059 -6.57 -19.05 21.85
C LEU A 1059 -5.21 -19.67 21.48
N SER A 1060 -4.52 -19.18 20.44
CA SER A 1060 -3.24 -19.78 20.01
C SER A 1060 -2.13 -19.75 21.07
N ASN A 1061 -1.32 -20.81 21.10
CA ASN A 1061 -0.13 -20.98 21.95
C ASN A 1061 -0.37 -20.73 23.46
N ILE A 1062 -1.52 -21.15 24.00
CA ILE A 1062 -1.91 -20.93 25.41
C ILE A 1062 -1.24 -21.89 26.42
N LEU A 1063 0.05 -22.18 26.22
CA LEU A 1063 0.82 -23.26 26.86
C LEU A 1063 0.54 -23.43 28.37
N SER A 1064 -0.06 -24.56 28.73
CA SER A 1064 -0.28 -25.00 30.11
C SER A 1064 0.78 -26.02 30.54
N SER A 1065 1.12 -26.05 31.83
CA SER A 1065 2.08 -27.01 32.41
C SER A 1065 1.65 -28.48 32.32
N ASN A 1066 0.35 -28.73 32.09
CA ASN A 1066 -0.21 -30.07 31.91
C ASN A 1066 -0.43 -30.35 30.42
N ARG A 1067 -0.07 -31.57 29.99
CA ARG A 1067 -0.29 -32.08 28.62
C ARG A 1067 -1.79 -32.11 28.29
N PHE A 1068 -2.15 -31.91 27.02
CA PHE A 1068 -3.54 -31.91 26.51
C PHE A 1068 -4.44 -30.79 27.08
N ILE A 1069 -4.13 -29.53 26.72
CA ILE A 1069 -4.92 -28.33 27.06
C ILE A 1069 -6.37 -28.48 26.59
N LEU A 1070 -6.54 -29.03 25.39
CA LEU A 1070 -7.82 -29.11 24.67
C LEU A 1070 -8.30 -30.55 24.50
N SER A 1071 -8.10 -31.40 25.50
CA SER A 1071 -8.91 -32.63 25.64
C SER A 1071 -10.37 -32.24 25.93
N LEU A 1072 -11.09 -31.84 24.88
CA LEU A 1072 -12.47 -31.38 24.98
C LEU A 1072 -13.33 -32.59 25.35
N ASP A 1073 -13.85 -32.61 26.57
CA ASP A 1073 -14.81 -33.65 26.95
C ASP A 1073 -16.18 -33.30 26.35
N THR A 1074 -16.87 -34.31 25.86
CA THR A 1074 -18.27 -34.26 25.41
C THR A 1074 -19.26 -33.70 26.44
N SER A 1075 -18.88 -33.62 27.72
CA SER A 1075 -19.63 -32.93 28.78
C SER A 1075 -19.57 -31.39 28.70
N VAL A 1076 -18.60 -30.82 27.99
CA VAL A 1076 -18.44 -29.38 27.77
C VAL A 1076 -19.33 -28.93 26.62
N ALA A 1077 -20.11 -27.87 26.82
CA ALA A 1077 -20.85 -27.19 25.76
C ALA A 1077 -20.08 -25.95 25.26
N LEU A 1078 -19.56 -26.01 24.03
CA LEU A 1078 -18.99 -24.87 23.31
C LEU A 1078 -20.13 -23.93 22.84
N ALA A 1079 -19.83 -22.64 22.70
CA ALA A 1079 -20.83 -21.66 22.27
C ALA A 1079 -21.07 -21.74 20.75
N PRO A 1080 -22.29 -22.03 20.28
CA PRO A 1080 -22.58 -22.25 18.85
C PRO A 1080 -22.55 -20.98 17.99
N SER A 1081 -22.15 -19.84 18.56
CA SER A 1081 -21.99 -18.56 17.89
C SER A 1081 -20.66 -18.42 17.14
N LEU A 1082 -19.61 -19.16 17.52
CA LEU A 1082 -18.26 -18.98 16.98
C LEU A 1082 -18.20 -19.20 15.46
N GLU A 1083 -17.69 -18.20 14.76
CA GLU A 1083 -17.49 -18.16 13.30
C GLU A 1083 -16.00 -18.26 12.94
N SER A 1084 -15.11 -17.75 13.79
CA SER A 1084 -13.65 -17.77 13.65
C SER A 1084 -12.98 -18.25 14.93
N LEU A 1085 -12.12 -19.26 14.82
CA LEU A 1085 -11.39 -19.85 15.96
C LEU A 1085 -9.93 -20.14 15.60
N ASP A 1086 -8.99 -19.73 16.46
CA ASP A 1086 -7.56 -20.04 16.34
C ASP A 1086 -7.06 -20.80 17.57
N LEU A 1087 -6.60 -22.04 17.34
CA LEU A 1087 -6.05 -22.98 18.31
C LEU A 1087 -4.62 -23.41 17.90
N SER A 1088 -3.90 -22.59 17.15
CA SER A 1088 -2.52 -22.89 16.72
C SER A 1088 -1.62 -23.17 17.93
N LEU A 1089 -0.82 -24.24 17.88
CA LEU A 1089 0.11 -24.64 18.96
C LEU A 1089 -0.56 -24.91 20.33
N CYS A 1090 -1.76 -25.50 20.35
CA CYS A 1090 -2.54 -25.77 21.58
C CYS A 1090 -2.68 -27.26 21.95
N ASP A 1091 -1.87 -28.13 21.34
CA ASP A 1091 -1.89 -29.59 21.52
C ASP A 1091 -3.25 -30.23 21.16
N VAL A 1092 -3.86 -29.73 20.06
CA VAL A 1092 -5.13 -30.24 19.52
C VAL A 1092 -4.92 -31.58 18.83
N SER A 1093 -5.79 -32.56 19.08
CA SER A 1093 -5.81 -33.87 18.42
C SER A 1093 -6.99 -34.04 17.45
N ASP A 1094 -6.93 -35.09 16.62
CA ASP A 1094 -8.03 -35.52 15.74
C ASP A 1094 -9.38 -35.75 16.46
N ALA A 1095 -9.37 -36.10 17.75
CA ALA A 1095 -10.59 -36.25 18.54
C ALA A 1095 -11.23 -34.89 18.87
N ASP A 1096 -10.40 -33.90 19.16
CA ASP A 1096 -10.84 -32.57 19.58
C ASP A 1096 -11.36 -31.77 18.39
N VAL A 1097 -10.73 -31.90 17.21
CA VAL A 1097 -11.27 -31.38 15.94
C VAL A 1097 -12.67 -31.93 15.67
N LYS A 1098 -12.89 -33.23 15.86
CA LYS A 1098 -14.23 -33.84 15.70
C LYS A 1098 -15.25 -33.19 16.64
N ILE A 1099 -14.89 -32.94 17.90
CA ILE A 1099 -15.79 -32.32 18.88
C ILE A 1099 -16.09 -30.86 18.52
N ILE A 1100 -15.07 -30.08 18.14
CA ILE A 1100 -15.20 -28.70 17.64
C ILE A 1100 -16.21 -28.65 16.48
N LEU A 1101 -16.08 -29.53 15.48
CA LEU A 1101 -16.97 -29.52 14.31
C LEU A 1101 -18.40 -29.98 14.63
N THR A 1102 -18.60 -30.83 15.64
CA THR A 1102 -19.95 -31.22 16.09
C THR A 1102 -20.67 -30.16 16.93
N GLN A 1103 -19.94 -29.33 17.69
CA GLN A 1103 -20.55 -28.35 18.60
C GLN A 1103 -20.56 -26.91 18.07
N LEU A 1104 -19.74 -26.56 17.08
CA LEU A 1104 -19.69 -25.23 16.46
C LEU A 1104 -20.32 -25.25 15.05
N PRO A 1105 -21.66 -25.20 14.91
CA PRO A 1105 -22.32 -25.25 13.61
C PRO A 1105 -22.12 -23.97 12.77
N ARG A 1106 -21.83 -22.83 13.39
CA ARG A 1106 -21.59 -21.55 12.70
C ARG A 1106 -20.14 -21.31 12.28
N LEU A 1107 -19.20 -22.18 12.66
CA LEU A 1107 -17.80 -22.02 12.33
C LEU A 1107 -17.61 -21.90 10.81
N LEU A 1108 -16.88 -20.87 10.37
CA LEU A 1108 -16.47 -20.62 9.00
C LEU A 1108 -14.95 -20.72 8.86
N LYS A 1109 -14.20 -20.28 9.88
CA LYS A 1109 -12.74 -20.20 9.90
C LYS A 1109 -12.16 -20.96 11.10
N LEU A 1110 -11.22 -21.88 10.83
CA LEU A 1110 -10.50 -22.62 11.86
C LEU A 1110 -8.99 -22.66 11.56
N ILE A 1111 -8.19 -22.22 12.52
CA ILE A 1111 -6.72 -22.26 12.46
C ILE A 1111 -6.23 -23.25 13.52
N LEU A 1112 -5.48 -24.26 13.08
CA LEU A 1112 -4.91 -25.35 13.88
C LEU A 1112 -3.38 -25.44 13.70
N ARG A 1113 -2.72 -24.40 13.18
CA ARG A 1113 -1.32 -24.42 12.76
C ARG A 1113 -0.38 -24.98 13.84
N GLY A 1114 0.49 -25.90 13.45
CA GLY A 1114 1.50 -26.51 14.32
C GLY A 1114 1.00 -27.57 15.30
N ASN A 1115 -0.29 -27.95 15.28
CA ASN A 1115 -0.78 -29.04 16.11
C ASN A 1115 -0.40 -30.40 15.50
N ILE A 1116 0.68 -31.00 15.99
CA ILE A 1116 1.26 -32.27 15.47
C ILE A 1116 0.33 -33.49 15.60
N ASN A 1117 -0.68 -33.42 16.48
CA ASN A 1117 -1.66 -34.47 16.73
C ASN A 1117 -2.91 -34.37 15.83
N VAL A 1118 -2.97 -33.37 14.94
CA VAL A 1118 -3.95 -33.24 13.85
C VAL A 1118 -3.39 -33.95 12.61
N SER A 1119 -4.15 -34.86 12.01
CA SER A 1119 -3.75 -35.66 10.85
C SER A 1119 -4.69 -35.51 9.65
N VAL A 1120 -4.40 -36.23 8.56
CA VAL A 1120 -5.24 -36.30 7.34
C VAL A 1120 -6.72 -36.59 7.67
N PHE A 1121 -7.00 -37.36 8.72
CA PHE A 1121 -8.36 -37.63 9.19
C PHE A 1121 -9.12 -36.35 9.54
N SER A 1122 -8.53 -35.44 10.32
CA SER A 1122 -9.11 -34.12 10.57
C SER A 1122 -9.29 -33.31 9.30
N ILE A 1123 -8.33 -33.34 8.36
CA ILE A 1123 -8.42 -32.59 7.11
C ILE A 1123 -9.63 -33.05 6.28
N ASN A 1124 -9.87 -34.36 6.21
CA ASN A 1124 -11.05 -34.93 5.54
C ASN A 1124 -12.36 -34.49 6.24
N LEU A 1125 -12.41 -34.50 7.58
CA LEU A 1125 -13.57 -34.00 8.34
C LEU A 1125 -13.81 -32.49 8.13
N LEU A 1126 -12.75 -31.69 8.04
CA LEU A 1126 -12.84 -30.24 7.84
C LEU A 1126 -13.34 -29.88 6.44
N LEU A 1127 -12.88 -30.60 5.41
CA LEU A 1127 -13.28 -30.38 4.02
C LEU A 1127 -14.68 -30.92 3.69
N SER A 1128 -15.12 -31.98 4.36
CA SER A 1128 -16.47 -32.58 4.18
C SER A 1128 -17.57 -31.92 5.02
N ARG A 1129 -17.23 -30.98 5.91
CA ARG A 1129 -18.21 -30.32 6.79
C ARG A 1129 -19.26 -29.53 6.00
N GLN A 1130 -20.48 -29.56 6.52
CA GLN A 1130 -21.60 -28.71 6.10
C GLN A 1130 -22.02 -27.82 7.28
N PRO A 1131 -22.08 -26.48 7.13
CA PRO A 1131 -21.61 -25.72 5.96
C PRO A 1131 -20.08 -25.84 5.77
N THR A 1132 -19.61 -25.66 4.53
CA THR A 1132 -18.18 -25.67 4.22
C THR A 1132 -17.44 -24.53 4.94
N LEU A 1133 -16.26 -24.83 5.50
CA LEU A 1133 -15.38 -23.82 6.09
C LEU A 1133 -14.73 -22.97 4.99
N THR A 1134 -14.75 -21.66 5.15
CA THR A 1134 -14.14 -20.71 4.20
C THR A 1134 -12.62 -20.63 4.35
N TYR A 1135 -12.09 -20.86 5.56
CA TYR A 1135 -10.65 -20.84 5.82
C TYR A 1135 -10.24 -21.93 6.82
N ILE A 1136 -9.37 -22.84 6.37
CA ILE A 1136 -8.76 -23.91 7.16
C ILE A 1136 -7.24 -23.72 7.10
N ASP A 1137 -6.56 -23.66 8.24
CA ASP A 1137 -5.09 -23.67 8.30
C ASP A 1137 -4.60 -24.77 9.24
N VAL A 1138 -4.04 -25.81 8.63
CA VAL A 1138 -3.39 -26.97 9.25
C VAL A 1138 -1.91 -27.03 8.83
N SER A 1139 -1.30 -25.87 8.55
CA SER A 1139 0.13 -25.78 8.24
C SER A 1139 0.96 -26.23 9.46
N GLY A 1140 2.01 -27.04 9.24
CA GLY A 1140 2.82 -27.58 10.33
C GLY A 1140 2.12 -28.60 11.25
N CYS A 1141 0.89 -29.03 10.92
CA CYS A 1141 0.32 -30.27 11.45
C CYS A 1141 1.04 -31.49 10.83
N LYS A 1142 0.57 -32.70 11.11
CA LYS A 1142 1.16 -33.92 10.57
C LYS A 1142 1.09 -33.92 9.02
N ASN A 1143 2.27 -33.99 8.38
CA ASN A 1143 2.40 -33.89 6.92
C ASN A 1143 1.50 -34.88 6.17
N VAL A 1144 0.80 -34.40 5.14
CA VAL A 1144 -0.08 -35.21 4.30
C VAL A 1144 0.77 -36.00 3.31
N VAL A 1145 0.85 -37.30 3.56
CA VAL A 1145 1.62 -38.31 2.79
C VAL A 1145 0.72 -39.30 2.03
N SER A 1146 -0.56 -38.96 1.84
CA SER A 1146 -1.55 -39.78 1.13
C SER A 1146 -2.41 -38.97 0.18
N ASN A 1147 -3.03 -39.64 -0.80
CA ASN A 1147 -4.12 -39.06 -1.59
C ASN A 1147 -5.35 -38.75 -0.69
N PRO A 1148 -6.29 -37.92 -1.18
CA PRO A 1148 -7.60 -37.74 -0.54
C PRO A 1148 -8.37 -39.06 -0.38
N GLU A 1149 -9.28 -39.09 0.59
CA GLU A 1149 -10.13 -40.25 0.87
C GLU A 1149 -11.18 -40.49 -0.23
N ALA A 1150 -11.48 -41.77 -0.50
CA ALA A 1150 -12.38 -42.15 -1.59
C ALA A 1150 -13.82 -41.69 -1.30
N GLY A 1151 -14.31 -40.77 -2.14
CA GLY A 1151 -15.64 -40.15 -1.96
C GLY A 1151 -15.62 -38.85 -1.17
N LEU A 1152 -14.47 -38.34 -0.73
CA LEU A 1152 -14.36 -37.00 -0.15
C LEU A 1152 -14.81 -35.94 -1.16
N PHE A 1153 -15.72 -35.07 -0.74
CA PHE A 1153 -16.17 -33.92 -1.53
C PHE A 1153 -16.28 -32.67 -0.65
N ILE A 1154 -15.89 -31.53 -1.21
CA ILE A 1154 -16.23 -30.21 -0.66
C ILE A 1154 -17.63 -29.85 -1.18
N GLN A 1155 -18.51 -29.33 -0.33
CA GLN A 1155 -19.85 -28.91 -0.78
C GLN A 1155 -19.74 -27.66 -1.66
N ASN A 1156 -19.16 -26.58 -1.10
CA ASN A 1156 -18.95 -25.29 -1.77
C ASN A 1156 -17.44 -25.02 -1.95
N PRO A 1157 -16.77 -25.56 -2.99
CA PRO A 1157 -15.32 -25.37 -3.19
C PRO A 1157 -14.94 -23.91 -3.47
N GLU A 1158 -15.83 -23.14 -4.09
CA GLU A 1158 -15.67 -21.72 -4.47
C GLU A 1158 -15.42 -20.76 -3.29
N VAL A 1159 -15.67 -21.19 -2.05
CA VAL A 1159 -15.38 -20.37 -0.85
C VAL A 1159 -14.28 -20.96 0.04
N CYS A 1160 -13.78 -22.16 -0.27
CA CYS A 1160 -12.94 -22.94 0.66
C CYS A 1160 -11.45 -22.71 0.42
N THR A 1161 -10.76 -22.13 1.39
CA THR A 1161 -9.29 -22.01 1.43
C THR A 1161 -8.70 -23.01 2.43
N LEU A 1162 -7.70 -23.77 2.01
CA LEU A 1162 -6.93 -24.73 2.83
C LEU A 1162 -5.43 -24.42 2.76
N LEU A 1163 -4.81 -24.12 3.90
CA LEU A 1163 -3.36 -24.13 4.08
C LEU A 1163 -2.97 -25.44 4.77
N ALA A 1164 -2.10 -26.24 4.16
CA ALA A 1164 -1.73 -27.55 4.69
C ALA A 1164 -0.28 -27.92 4.36
N SER A 1165 0.35 -28.71 5.24
CA SER A 1165 1.63 -29.36 4.93
C SER A 1165 1.36 -30.64 4.12
N ILE A 1166 1.63 -30.62 2.81
CA ILE A 1166 1.35 -31.69 1.84
C ILE A 1166 2.58 -31.89 0.94
N GLU A 1167 2.92 -33.15 0.63
CA GLU A 1167 4.01 -33.43 -0.30
C GLU A 1167 3.71 -32.90 -1.73
N PRO A 1168 4.68 -32.28 -2.45
CA PRO A 1168 4.42 -31.59 -3.72
C PRO A 1168 3.86 -32.45 -4.87
N ASN A 1169 4.06 -33.76 -4.80
CA ASN A 1169 3.53 -34.81 -5.69
C ASN A 1169 2.05 -35.13 -5.45
N LEU A 1170 1.52 -34.89 -4.24
CA LEU A 1170 0.14 -35.19 -3.86
C LEU A 1170 -0.81 -34.02 -4.14
N CYS A 1171 -0.29 -32.79 -4.22
CA CYS A 1171 -1.07 -31.58 -4.49
C CYS A 1171 -2.01 -31.72 -5.70
N ASP A 1172 -1.56 -32.41 -6.76
CA ASP A 1172 -2.27 -32.57 -8.03
C ASP A 1172 -3.42 -33.60 -7.93
N SER A 1173 -3.42 -34.42 -6.87
CA SER A 1173 -4.59 -35.21 -6.44
C SER A 1173 -5.52 -34.40 -5.56
N TRP A 1174 -4.99 -33.61 -4.63
CA TRP A 1174 -5.77 -32.83 -3.66
C TRP A 1174 -6.57 -31.67 -4.29
N ILE A 1175 -6.01 -30.97 -5.28
CA ILE A 1175 -6.70 -29.86 -5.96
C ILE A 1175 -7.98 -30.28 -6.70
N LYS A 1176 -8.14 -31.57 -7.03
CA LYS A 1176 -9.34 -32.12 -7.68
C LYS A 1176 -10.60 -31.97 -6.82
N LEU A 1177 -10.46 -31.83 -5.50
CA LEU A 1177 -11.57 -31.54 -4.59
C LEU A 1177 -12.25 -30.18 -4.87
N TRP A 1178 -11.52 -29.24 -5.48
CA TRP A 1178 -12.04 -27.94 -5.93
C TRP A 1178 -12.72 -27.98 -7.31
N ARG A 1179 -12.85 -29.16 -7.95
CA ARG A 1179 -13.60 -29.35 -9.21
C ARG A 1179 -13.22 -28.44 -10.41
N GLY A 1180 -12.08 -27.75 -10.35
CA GLY A 1180 -11.65 -26.76 -11.34
C GLY A 1180 -11.92 -25.30 -10.97
N THR A 1181 -12.63 -25.03 -9.87
CA THR A 1181 -12.91 -23.67 -9.34
C THR A 1181 -11.88 -23.22 -8.30
N GLY A 1182 -10.67 -23.79 -8.32
CA GLY A 1182 -9.61 -23.45 -7.37
C GLY A 1182 -8.20 -23.67 -7.92
N ILE A 1183 -7.23 -22.98 -7.32
CA ILE A 1183 -5.81 -23.05 -7.64
C ILE A 1183 -4.98 -23.54 -6.45
N VAL A 1184 -3.81 -24.15 -6.73
CA VAL A 1184 -2.85 -24.59 -5.72
C VAL A 1184 -1.52 -23.83 -5.85
N ILE A 1185 -1.13 -23.14 -4.78
CA ILE A 1185 0.16 -22.45 -4.64
C ILE A 1185 1.06 -23.37 -3.81
N LYS A 1186 2.13 -23.90 -4.43
CA LYS A 1186 3.13 -24.75 -3.76
C LYS A 1186 4.25 -23.85 -3.19
N LEU A 1187 4.55 -24.00 -1.92
CA LEU A 1187 5.53 -23.21 -1.16
C LEU A 1187 6.66 -24.11 -0.61
N PRO A 1188 7.78 -23.53 -0.12
CA PRO A 1188 8.86 -24.29 0.51
C PRO A 1188 8.40 -25.13 1.72
N HIS A 1189 9.21 -26.12 2.09
CA HIS A 1189 9.00 -27.01 3.25
C HIS A 1189 7.65 -27.78 3.22
N ASN A 1190 7.26 -28.29 2.05
CA ASN A 1190 6.01 -29.02 1.82
C ASN A 1190 4.75 -28.23 2.22
N LEU A 1191 4.76 -26.90 2.20
CA LEU A 1191 3.56 -26.10 2.44
C LEU A 1191 2.80 -25.91 1.13
N ALA A 1192 1.48 -26.13 1.15
CA ALA A 1192 0.59 -25.89 0.01
C ALA A 1192 -0.61 -25.04 0.45
N ILE A 1193 -1.01 -24.11 -0.41
CA ILE A 1193 -2.24 -23.32 -0.27
C ILE A 1193 -3.18 -23.70 -1.42
N PHE A 1194 -4.35 -24.23 -1.09
CA PHE A 1194 -5.45 -24.45 -2.01
C PHE A 1194 -6.48 -23.34 -1.74
N LYS A 1195 -6.87 -22.58 -2.76
CA LYS A 1195 -7.89 -21.52 -2.64
C LYS A 1195 -8.79 -21.49 -3.87
N PRO A 1196 -9.98 -20.89 -3.82
CA PRO A 1196 -10.72 -20.56 -5.04
C PRO A 1196 -9.89 -19.72 -6.02
N VAL A 1197 -10.24 -19.81 -7.31
CA VAL A 1197 -9.68 -19.00 -8.41
C VAL A 1197 -9.76 -17.52 -8.04
#